data_AF-A0A6J4M0E8-F1
#
_entry.id   AF-A0A6J4M0E8-F1
#
_cell.length_a   1.000
_cell.length_b   1.000
_cell.length_c   1.000
_cell.angle_alpha   90.00
_cell.angle_beta   90.00
_cell.angle_gamma   90.00
#
_symmetry.space_group_name_H-M   'P 1'
#
loop_
_entity.id
_entity.type
_entity.pdbx_description
1 polymer ?
#
loop_
_entity_poly.entity_id
_entity_poly.type
_entity_poly.pdbx_seq_one_letter_code
_entity_poly.pdbx_strand_id
1 'polypeptide(L)'
;MTPQPLDAARLISELTAEAVRASVGSVGMLVRDVPEPDPGHLLTKLDLVRRDEGVDLRVAYLRSGGERVIADLGLDATYFSHEIERAEGWRNERALAALIVVVAHGDEAKLSSLAEFTIVTSRDLKRILVERAIGEEAGQTEVLGHWWMLLGGDDGIGLGQLIDYYLALSGKTGNDFIKASSREISLLGLLPDLNLFDDPRQASIKARLRINQDLTRRLQMLTPQDRQKITQSILGEKEPDRKERLQSGLDQLHRTRWGGEGMKGLSLQLAEELVKAPKRRPNGTKRPSEKASEAAARALLDDTAAGQLDGVMTELRKAVDQFDETQLRPQSIRIVPPEGGSETIALARPDVINFMKKLLDEGVYGGLVQVAESPDLEDALRRFNSEWHVIARWDRESVLEFLNYFAEIPEGKGLVDRFLAYDRARSGVLPMIGVLATEPLLAAAHPETRAKLSDLIDKYEALIDFSDRLHGTLFEAYGAEVNDALAHLLLTDTTLVQTAGKTYAILSPTHPLYLWHYVRYSQIVSEQQELLGAKDRELVVQAAGHLPNFLTSVYVPPAAVGTGKSLTYLGKLGSLPYFGEQVESSLAEDGVGAVRSVLETQLALEPFSRHGFRLALVNPPNAGAYLSLLANLADDGLLTGAHLTVYRRPRANESADLRIDEDQEDHVAATFHTLAPGRRFTFDVKPLFERDLAPKDAESFHSIVVFDQSSGKLNQVKPATHPLQPLALPQKLRYR
;
A
#
# COMPACT_ATOMS: atom_id res chain seq x y z
N MET A 1 33.47 -4.72 52.14
CA MET A 1 33.08 -4.16 50.83
C MET A 1 31.74 -4.76 50.47
N THR A 2 30.69 -3.97 50.45
CA THR A 2 29.39 -4.36 49.89
C THR A 2 29.59 -4.64 48.40
N PRO A 3 29.11 -5.78 47.86
CA PRO A 3 29.23 -6.04 46.43
C PRO A 3 28.48 -4.95 45.66
N GLN A 4 29.17 -4.26 44.75
CA GLN A 4 28.51 -3.37 43.80
C GLN A 4 27.53 -4.20 42.96
N PRO A 5 26.36 -3.64 42.58
CA PRO A 5 25.43 -4.34 41.70
C PRO A 5 26.14 -4.71 40.39
N LEU A 6 25.92 -5.95 39.93
CA LEU A 6 26.35 -6.40 38.61
C LEU A 6 25.59 -5.58 37.56
N ASP A 7 26.33 -4.88 36.69
CA ASP A 7 25.80 -4.29 35.47
C ASP A 7 25.95 -5.26 34.29
N ALA A 8 25.33 -4.94 33.15
CA ALA A 8 25.32 -5.80 31.97
C ALA A 8 26.73 -6.12 31.45
N ALA A 9 27.62 -5.12 31.41
CA ALA A 9 28.99 -5.27 30.91
C ALA A 9 29.83 -6.20 31.82
N ARG A 10 29.68 -6.09 33.14
CA ARG A 10 30.32 -6.99 34.11
C ARG A 10 29.77 -8.41 34.03
N LEU A 11 28.47 -8.60 33.82
CA LEU A 11 27.90 -9.93 33.65
C LEU A 11 28.44 -10.61 32.39
N ILE A 12 28.57 -9.89 31.27
CA ILE A 12 29.19 -10.42 30.05
C ILE A 12 30.64 -10.84 30.33
N SER A 13 31.39 -10.04 31.09
CA SER A 13 32.75 -10.41 31.50
C SER A 13 32.80 -11.70 32.32
N GLU A 14 31.82 -11.93 33.21
CA GLU A 14 31.71 -13.19 33.96
C GLU A 14 31.36 -14.38 33.07
N LEU A 15 30.36 -14.25 32.20
CA LEU A 15 29.97 -15.30 31.25
C LEU A 15 31.10 -15.66 30.30
N THR A 16 31.89 -14.68 29.87
CA THR A 16 33.07 -14.89 29.03
C THR A 16 34.14 -15.67 29.79
N ALA A 17 34.39 -15.35 31.06
CA ALA A 17 35.34 -16.09 31.89
C ALA A 17 34.86 -17.53 32.17
N GLU A 18 33.56 -17.75 32.36
CA GLU A 18 32.97 -19.09 32.46
C GLU A 18 33.14 -19.90 31.17
N ALA A 19 32.97 -19.26 30.00
CA ALA A 19 33.23 -19.88 28.71
C ALA A 19 34.71 -20.27 28.52
N VAL A 20 35.63 -19.45 29.04
CA VAL A 20 37.07 -19.76 29.06
C VAL A 20 37.37 -20.99 29.92
N ARG A 21 36.77 -21.08 31.12
CA ARG A 21 36.90 -22.28 31.98
C ARG A 21 36.44 -23.55 31.30
N ALA A 22 35.29 -23.50 30.62
CA ALA A 22 34.76 -24.64 29.87
C ALA A 22 35.65 -25.04 28.67
N SER A 23 36.52 -24.14 28.21
CA SER A 23 37.43 -24.34 27.08
C SER A 23 38.85 -24.75 27.48
N VAL A 24 39.11 -24.98 28.78
CA VAL A 24 40.40 -25.45 29.29
C VAL A 24 40.73 -26.81 28.67
N GLY A 25 41.90 -26.89 28.00
CA GLY A 25 42.33 -28.05 27.22
C GLY A 25 42.27 -27.88 25.71
N SER A 26 41.68 -26.78 25.22
CA SER A 26 41.77 -26.37 23.81
C SER A 26 43.03 -25.52 23.54
N VAL A 27 43.46 -25.44 22.27
CA VAL A 27 44.64 -24.65 21.85
C VAL A 27 44.36 -23.15 21.93
N GLY A 28 43.14 -22.73 21.61
CA GLY A 28 42.74 -21.34 21.68
C GLY A 28 41.23 -21.14 21.54
N MET A 29 40.77 -19.97 21.97
CA MET A 29 39.38 -19.54 22.01
C MET A 29 39.26 -18.16 21.38
N LEU A 30 38.29 -17.99 20.49
CA LEU A 30 37.98 -16.71 19.85
C LEU A 30 36.56 -16.26 20.25
N VAL A 31 36.46 -15.19 21.01
CA VAL A 31 35.20 -14.54 21.37
C VAL A 31 34.89 -13.47 20.32
N ARG A 32 33.75 -13.61 19.65
CA ARG A 32 33.27 -12.65 18.63
C ARG A 32 31.75 -12.54 18.65
N ASP A 33 31.21 -11.49 18.03
CA ASP A 33 29.77 -11.24 17.93
C ASP A 33 29.06 -11.22 19.29
N VAL A 34 29.71 -10.68 20.33
CA VAL A 34 29.18 -10.50 21.68
C VAL A 34 29.08 -9.01 22.04
N PRO A 35 28.10 -8.59 22.86
CA PRO A 35 28.06 -7.22 23.39
C PRO A 35 29.30 -6.93 24.25
N GLU A 36 29.63 -5.65 24.40
CA GLU A 36 30.93 -5.25 24.96
C GLU A 36 31.07 -5.62 26.46
N PRO A 37 32.07 -6.45 26.82
CA PRO A 37 32.38 -6.75 28.22
C PRO A 37 33.09 -5.58 28.91
N ASP A 38 32.94 -5.45 30.23
CA ASP A 38 33.78 -4.55 31.02
C ASP A 38 35.23 -5.09 31.05
N PRO A 39 36.20 -4.35 30.47
CA PRO A 39 37.55 -4.88 30.28
C PRO A 39 38.28 -5.12 31.60
N GLY A 40 38.10 -4.24 32.59
CA GLY A 40 38.74 -4.39 33.89
C GLY A 40 38.25 -5.61 34.66
N HIS A 41 36.93 -5.82 34.69
CA HIS A 41 36.30 -6.96 35.34
C HIS A 41 36.64 -8.27 34.62
N LEU A 42 36.64 -8.27 33.27
CA LEU A 42 37.02 -9.44 32.47
C LEU A 42 38.45 -9.88 32.79
N LEU A 43 39.41 -8.95 32.74
CA LEU A 43 40.82 -9.27 32.98
C LEU A 43 41.07 -9.76 34.41
N THR A 44 40.39 -9.16 35.38
CA THR A 44 40.44 -9.63 36.78
C THR A 44 39.92 -11.06 36.91
N LYS A 45 38.81 -11.39 36.24
CA LYS A 45 38.23 -12.75 36.26
C LYS A 45 39.10 -13.77 35.53
N LEU A 46 39.72 -13.40 34.41
CA LEU A 46 40.65 -14.28 33.68
C LEU A 46 41.93 -14.54 34.49
N ASP A 47 42.47 -13.55 35.21
CA ASP A 47 43.61 -13.78 36.11
C ASP A 47 43.23 -14.67 37.31
N LEU A 48 42.00 -14.58 37.80
CA LEU A 48 41.49 -15.54 38.81
C LEU A 48 41.42 -16.96 38.24
N VAL A 49 40.94 -17.16 37.01
CA VAL A 49 40.97 -18.49 36.35
C VAL A 49 42.41 -19.00 36.26
N ARG A 50 43.36 -18.14 35.88
CA ARG A 50 44.79 -18.47 35.80
C ARG A 50 45.35 -18.95 37.15
N ARG A 51 45.03 -18.24 38.24
CA ARG A 51 45.57 -18.52 39.58
C ARG A 51 44.89 -19.68 40.28
N ASP A 52 43.56 -19.75 40.22
CA ASP A 52 42.77 -20.71 40.99
C ASP A 52 42.74 -22.10 40.32
N GLU A 53 42.79 -22.17 38.98
CA GLU A 53 42.71 -23.43 38.23
C GLU A 53 44.08 -23.90 37.70
N GLY A 54 45.14 -23.12 37.89
CA GLY A 54 46.50 -23.46 37.48
C GLY A 54 46.71 -23.53 35.96
N VAL A 55 45.85 -22.87 35.19
CA VAL A 55 45.89 -22.85 33.71
C VAL A 55 46.76 -21.69 33.24
N ASP A 56 47.76 -21.94 32.39
CA ASP A 56 48.50 -20.86 31.72
C ASP A 56 47.61 -20.22 30.64
N LEU A 57 47.38 -18.91 30.73
CA LEU A 57 46.46 -18.16 29.86
C LEU A 57 47.22 -17.04 29.15
N ARG A 58 47.02 -16.92 27.83
CA ARG A 58 47.50 -15.80 27.02
C ARG A 58 46.29 -15.07 26.45
N VAL A 59 46.13 -13.78 26.74
CA VAL A 59 44.93 -13.03 26.39
C VAL A 59 45.27 -11.93 25.39
N ALA A 60 44.63 -11.97 24.22
CA ALA A 60 44.63 -10.87 23.25
C ALA A 60 43.27 -10.18 23.27
N TYR A 61 43.20 -8.99 23.86
CA TYR A 61 42.00 -8.17 23.91
C TYR A 61 42.17 -7.00 22.95
N LEU A 62 41.51 -7.07 21.79
CA LEU A 62 41.82 -6.25 20.60
C LEU A 62 41.29 -4.80 20.66
N ARG A 63 41.15 -4.25 21.88
CA ARG A 63 40.74 -2.86 22.14
C ARG A 63 41.50 -2.24 23.30
N SER A 64 41.59 -0.91 23.29
CA SER A 64 42.05 -0.12 24.44
C SER A 64 41.05 -0.17 25.59
N GLY A 65 41.54 -0.28 26.81
CA GLY A 65 40.75 -0.41 28.03
C GLY A 65 41.27 -1.54 28.92
N GLY A 66 41.50 -1.22 30.20
CA GLY A 66 42.01 -2.18 31.18
C GLY A 66 43.53 -2.13 31.40
N GLU A 67 44.26 -1.20 30.76
CA GLU A 67 45.72 -1.05 30.87
C GLU A 67 46.17 -0.83 32.33
N ARG A 68 45.39 -0.05 33.09
CA ARG A 68 45.61 0.15 34.52
C ARG A 68 45.46 -1.15 35.31
N VAL A 69 44.45 -1.97 34.97
CA VAL A 69 44.19 -3.25 35.64
C VAL A 69 45.29 -4.27 35.30
N ILE A 70 45.80 -4.27 34.08
CA ILE A 70 46.95 -5.09 33.65
C ILE A 70 48.20 -4.72 34.45
N ALA A 71 48.46 -3.42 34.61
CA ALA A 71 49.57 -2.93 35.43
C ALA A 71 49.41 -3.33 36.90
N ASP A 72 48.21 -3.22 37.46
CA ASP A 72 47.90 -3.60 38.85
C ASP A 72 47.97 -5.12 39.08
N LEU A 73 47.64 -5.93 38.06
CA LEU A 73 47.73 -7.40 38.09
C LEU A 73 49.15 -7.93 37.79
N GLY A 74 50.07 -7.07 37.35
CA GLY A 74 51.44 -7.43 37.02
C GLY A 74 51.58 -8.33 35.78
N LEU A 75 50.63 -8.26 34.84
CA LEU A 75 50.67 -9.03 33.59
C LEU A 75 51.49 -8.26 32.55
N ASP A 76 52.56 -8.87 32.03
CA ASP A 76 53.42 -8.27 31.01
C ASP A 76 53.01 -8.68 29.57
N ALA A 77 53.76 -8.20 28.58
CA ALA A 77 53.54 -8.51 27.15
C ALA A 77 53.74 -9.99 26.77
N THR A 78 54.16 -10.84 27.71
CA THR A 78 54.11 -12.28 27.52
C THR A 78 52.69 -12.79 27.74
N TYR A 79 51.91 -12.26 28.69
CA TYR A 79 50.59 -12.78 29.05
C TYR A 79 49.43 -12.03 28.39
N PHE A 80 49.61 -10.76 28.08
CA PHE A 80 48.55 -9.91 27.57
C PHE A 80 49.00 -9.10 26.34
N SER A 81 48.09 -8.89 25.38
CA SER A 81 48.31 -8.04 24.21
C SER A 81 47.02 -7.40 23.70
N HIS A 82 47.16 -6.29 22.98
CA HIS A 82 46.09 -5.67 22.20
C HIS A 82 46.18 -5.97 20.70
N GLU A 83 47.19 -6.73 20.26
CA GLU A 83 47.47 -6.98 18.86
C GLU A 83 47.14 -8.43 18.48
N ILE A 84 46.47 -8.60 17.34
CA ILE A 84 46.13 -9.93 16.84
C ILE A 84 47.38 -10.71 16.39
N GLU A 85 48.40 -10.00 15.91
CA GLU A 85 49.70 -10.54 15.52
C GLU A 85 50.39 -11.28 16.67
N ARG A 86 50.17 -10.81 17.91
CA ARG A 86 50.73 -11.45 19.09
C ARG A 86 50.04 -12.78 19.39
N ALA A 87 48.73 -12.85 19.19
CA ALA A 87 47.97 -14.11 19.29
C ALA A 87 48.39 -15.13 18.22
N GLU A 88 48.63 -14.68 16.98
CA GLU A 88 49.21 -15.52 15.92
C GLU A 88 50.62 -16.01 16.29
N GLY A 89 51.44 -15.14 16.90
CA GLY A 89 52.75 -15.49 17.42
C GLY A 89 52.69 -16.62 18.45
N TRP A 90 51.84 -16.46 19.49
CA TRP A 90 51.62 -17.49 20.51
C TRP A 90 51.14 -18.82 19.92
N ARG A 91 50.24 -18.79 18.93
CA ARG A 91 49.78 -20.00 18.25
C ARG A 91 50.92 -20.77 17.56
N ASN A 92 51.89 -20.06 16.99
CA ASN A 92 53.00 -20.66 16.25
C ASN A 92 54.16 -21.15 17.15
N GLU A 93 54.11 -20.88 18.46
CA GLU A 93 55.11 -21.34 19.42
C GLU A 93 54.85 -22.80 19.82
N ARG A 94 55.59 -23.74 19.19
CA ARG A 94 55.45 -25.19 19.42
C ARG A 94 55.64 -25.67 20.87
N ALA A 95 56.27 -24.86 21.73
CA ALA A 95 56.53 -25.19 23.12
C ALA A 95 55.54 -24.54 24.10
N LEU A 96 54.61 -23.70 23.61
CA LEU A 96 53.66 -22.99 24.45
C LEU A 96 52.50 -23.92 24.84
N ALA A 97 52.44 -24.28 26.13
CA ALA A 97 51.34 -25.04 26.72
C ALA A 97 50.37 -24.12 27.46
N ALA A 98 49.81 -23.14 26.76
CA ALA A 98 48.88 -22.14 27.30
C ALA A 98 47.63 -22.02 26.43
N LEU A 99 46.47 -21.76 27.06
CA LEU A 99 45.23 -21.47 26.34
C LEU A 99 45.24 -20.02 25.87
N ILE A 100 45.13 -19.82 24.55
CA ILE A 100 45.12 -18.49 23.94
C ILE A 100 43.67 -17.99 23.83
N VAL A 101 43.32 -16.90 24.50
CA VAL A 101 41.99 -16.29 24.47
C VAL A 101 42.06 -14.99 23.67
N VAL A 102 41.32 -14.91 22.58
CA VAL A 102 41.22 -13.72 21.74
C VAL A 102 39.81 -13.15 21.85
N VAL A 103 39.69 -11.88 22.24
CA VAL A 103 38.40 -11.18 22.34
C VAL A 103 38.36 -10.08 21.28
N ALA A 104 37.63 -10.34 20.20
CA ALA A 104 37.51 -9.46 19.05
C ALA A 104 36.18 -8.70 19.06
N HIS A 105 36.17 -7.47 18.53
CA HIS A 105 34.96 -6.65 18.46
C HIS A 105 34.60 -6.34 17.00
N GLY A 106 33.89 -7.28 16.36
CA GLY A 106 33.46 -7.19 14.96
C GLY A 106 34.44 -7.85 13.99
N ASP A 107 34.38 -7.43 12.71
CA ASP A 107 35.22 -7.97 11.64
C ASP A 107 36.62 -7.34 11.66
N GLU A 108 37.54 -7.94 12.40
CA GLU A 108 38.95 -7.56 12.41
C GLU A 108 39.77 -8.32 11.35
N ALA A 109 40.73 -7.63 10.73
CA ALA A 109 41.63 -8.24 9.75
C ALA A 109 42.47 -9.36 10.40
N LYS A 110 42.71 -10.46 9.66
CA LYS A 110 43.47 -11.65 10.08
C LYS A 110 42.80 -12.61 11.09
N LEU A 111 41.53 -12.40 11.44
CA LEU A 111 40.77 -13.39 12.23
C LEU A 111 40.70 -14.78 11.54
N SER A 112 40.80 -14.85 10.21
CA SER A 112 40.87 -16.11 9.45
C SER A 112 42.10 -16.96 9.79
N SER A 113 43.21 -16.34 10.21
CA SER A 113 44.40 -17.04 10.69
C SER A 113 44.17 -17.76 12.02
N LEU A 114 43.08 -17.50 12.73
CA LEU A 114 42.71 -18.12 14.00
C LEU A 114 41.51 -19.07 13.87
N ALA A 115 41.20 -19.53 12.65
CA ALA A 115 40.05 -20.40 12.36
C ALA A 115 40.05 -21.75 13.11
N GLU A 116 41.21 -22.19 13.62
CA GLU A 116 41.35 -23.41 14.43
C GLU A 116 40.92 -23.21 15.91
N PHE A 117 40.65 -21.98 16.34
CA PHE A 117 40.22 -21.69 17.71
C PHE A 117 38.74 -22.01 17.90
N THR A 118 38.38 -22.43 19.11
CA THR A 118 36.97 -22.60 19.49
C THR A 118 36.29 -21.23 19.47
N ILE A 119 35.28 -21.07 18.61
CA ILE A 119 34.56 -19.81 18.48
C ILE A 119 33.46 -19.75 19.54
N VAL A 120 33.45 -18.67 20.33
CA VAL A 120 32.41 -18.36 21.32
C VAL A 120 31.65 -17.14 20.85
N THR A 121 30.35 -17.31 20.69
CA THR A 121 29.42 -16.29 20.17
C THR A 121 28.41 -15.88 21.23
N SER A 122 27.58 -14.88 20.91
CA SER A 122 26.41 -14.54 21.74
C SER A 122 25.51 -15.73 22.06
N ARG A 123 25.43 -16.73 21.17
CA ARG A 123 24.63 -17.95 21.39
C ARG A 123 25.22 -18.82 22.50
N ASP A 124 26.54 -18.92 22.56
CA ASP A 124 27.25 -19.70 23.58
C ASP A 124 27.13 -19.03 24.95
N LEU A 125 27.33 -17.71 25.02
CA LEU A 125 27.12 -16.95 26.26
C LEU A 125 25.66 -16.99 26.73
N LYS A 126 24.71 -17.00 25.79
CA LYS A 126 23.29 -17.18 26.10
C LYS A 126 23.01 -18.54 26.74
N ARG A 127 23.61 -19.62 26.21
CA ARG A 127 23.51 -20.96 26.81
C ARG A 127 24.08 -20.99 28.23
N ILE A 128 25.26 -20.41 28.43
CA ILE A 128 25.91 -20.33 29.75
C ILE A 128 25.04 -19.55 30.75
N LEU A 129 24.47 -18.42 30.32
CA LEU A 129 23.57 -17.62 31.17
C LEU A 129 22.30 -18.41 31.56
N VAL A 130 21.74 -19.20 30.64
CA VAL A 130 20.57 -20.05 30.91
C VAL A 130 20.94 -21.17 31.89
N GLU A 131 22.07 -21.84 31.69
CA GLU A 131 22.58 -22.88 32.60
C GLU A 131 22.82 -22.31 34.01
N ARG A 132 23.42 -21.12 34.10
CA ARG A 132 23.62 -20.39 35.36
C ARG A 132 22.30 -20.05 36.05
N ALA A 133 21.33 -19.48 35.32
CA ALA A 133 20.02 -19.16 35.88
C ALA A 133 19.28 -20.41 36.38
N ILE A 134 19.36 -21.53 35.66
CA ILE A 134 18.79 -22.83 36.06
C ILE A 134 19.53 -23.40 37.27
N GLY A 135 20.84 -23.22 37.40
CA GLY A 135 21.61 -23.60 38.59
C GLY A 135 21.30 -22.78 39.84
N GLU A 136 20.66 -21.62 39.68
CA GLU A 136 20.25 -20.70 40.75
C GLU A 136 18.75 -20.86 41.08
N GLU A 137 18.02 -19.76 41.29
CA GLU A 137 16.60 -19.77 41.70
C GLU A 137 15.66 -20.31 40.61
N ALA A 138 16.01 -20.20 39.31
CA ALA A 138 15.10 -20.64 38.25
C ALA A 138 14.92 -22.16 38.19
N GLY A 139 15.92 -22.94 38.62
CA GLY A 139 15.82 -24.40 38.69
C GLY A 139 15.03 -24.94 39.86
N GLN A 140 14.69 -24.10 40.86
CA GLN A 140 13.91 -24.53 42.02
C GLN A 140 12.44 -24.84 41.65
N THR A 141 11.97 -24.34 40.50
CA THR A 141 10.62 -24.60 39.99
C THR A 141 10.69 -25.16 38.57
N GLU A 142 10.06 -26.31 38.32
CA GLU A 142 10.06 -26.97 37.00
C GLU A 142 9.57 -26.05 35.87
N VAL A 143 8.55 -25.22 36.14
CA VAL A 143 7.97 -24.25 35.20
C VAL A 143 8.98 -23.19 34.77
N LEU A 144 9.77 -22.68 35.71
CA LEU A 144 10.80 -21.67 35.45
C LEU A 144 12.00 -22.30 34.74
N GLY A 145 12.39 -23.52 35.11
CA GLY A 145 13.40 -24.28 34.36
C GLY A 145 13.00 -24.46 32.89
N HIS A 146 11.75 -24.86 32.63
CA HIS A 146 11.22 -24.95 31.26
C HIS A 146 11.22 -23.60 30.52
N TRP A 147 10.85 -22.52 31.20
CA TRP A 147 10.86 -21.16 30.63
C TRP A 147 12.27 -20.73 30.20
N TRP A 148 13.27 -20.86 31.08
CA TRP A 148 14.64 -20.48 30.76
C TRP A 148 15.26 -21.33 29.65
N MET A 149 14.92 -22.62 29.57
CA MET A 149 15.31 -23.46 28.42
C MET A 149 14.67 -23.01 27.11
N LEU A 150 13.39 -22.58 27.14
CA LEU A 150 12.72 -22.02 25.96
C LEU A 150 13.40 -20.71 25.52
N LEU A 151 13.74 -19.82 26.45
CA LEU A 151 14.48 -18.59 26.16
C LEU A 151 15.83 -18.87 25.51
N GLY A 152 16.57 -19.87 26.01
CA GLY A 152 17.85 -20.30 25.47
C GLY A 152 17.78 -20.79 24.02
N GLY A 153 16.69 -21.48 23.67
CA GLY A 153 16.46 -22.02 22.33
C GLY A 153 15.81 -21.06 21.32
N ASP A 154 15.32 -19.90 21.76
CA ASP A 154 14.63 -18.93 20.89
C ASP A 154 15.63 -17.96 20.24
N ASP A 155 15.90 -18.13 18.94
CA ASP A 155 16.80 -17.26 18.17
C ASP A 155 16.28 -15.80 18.07
N GLY A 156 15.01 -15.56 18.35
CA GLY A 156 14.41 -14.22 18.34
C GLY A 156 14.75 -13.35 19.55
N ILE A 157 15.29 -13.94 20.62
CA ILE A 157 15.66 -13.23 21.86
C ILE A 157 17.18 -13.05 21.89
N GLY A 158 17.63 -11.80 21.80
CA GLY A 158 19.06 -11.46 21.83
C GLY A 158 19.68 -11.65 23.21
N LEU A 159 21.02 -11.83 23.26
CA LEU A 159 21.77 -11.96 24.51
C LEU A 159 21.58 -10.75 25.44
N GLY A 160 21.59 -9.53 24.90
CA GLY A 160 21.39 -8.31 25.69
C GLY A 160 20.04 -8.28 26.42
N GLN A 161 18.96 -8.62 25.72
CA GLN A 161 17.61 -8.70 26.32
C GLN A 161 17.55 -9.74 27.44
N LEU A 162 18.23 -10.88 27.25
CA LEU A 162 18.28 -11.93 28.26
C LEU A 162 19.10 -11.52 29.49
N ILE A 163 20.19 -10.76 29.29
CA ILE A 163 20.99 -10.18 30.38
C ILE A 163 20.16 -9.19 31.19
N ASP A 164 19.46 -8.27 30.53
CA ASP A 164 18.61 -7.29 31.22
C ASP A 164 17.51 -8.00 32.03
N TYR A 165 16.91 -9.05 31.46
CA TYR A 165 15.94 -9.89 32.13
C TYR A 165 16.52 -10.62 33.34
N TYR A 166 17.71 -11.23 33.21
CA TYR A 166 18.39 -11.90 34.32
C TYR A 166 18.73 -10.91 35.46
N LEU A 167 19.28 -9.75 35.14
CA LEU A 167 19.64 -8.72 36.12
C LEU A 167 18.39 -8.18 36.84
N ALA A 168 17.26 -8.03 36.15
CA ALA A 168 16.00 -7.62 36.75
C ALA A 168 15.43 -8.66 37.75
N LEU A 169 15.87 -9.92 37.66
CA LEU A 169 15.46 -11.01 38.56
C LEU A 169 16.46 -11.26 39.69
N SER A 170 17.69 -10.74 39.57
CA SER A 170 18.75 -10.90 40.57
C SER A 170 18.32 -10.41 41.95
N GLY A 171 18.62 -11.20 42.98
CA GLY A 171 18.30 -10.90 44.39
C GLY A 171 16.85 -11.19 44.81
N LYS A 172 15.99 -11.71 43.93
CA LYS A 172 14.62 -12.16 44.26
C LYS A 172 14.61 -13.67 44.48
N THR A 173 13.79 -14.16 45.40
CA THR A 173 13.70 -15.59 45.72
C THR A 173 12.25 -16.07 45.81
N GLY A 174 12.03 -17.37 45.58
CA GLY A 174 10.72 -18.01 45.73
C GLY A 174 9.58 -17.34 44.93
N ASN A 175 8.47 -17.01 45.60
CA ASN A 175 7.27 -16.47 44.93
C ASN A 175 7.51 -15.08 44.31
N ASP A 176 8.42 -14.28 44.88
CA ASP A 176 8.76 -12.97 44.34
C ASP A 176 9.57 -13.10 43.04
N PHE A 177 10.37 -14.17 42.91
CA PHE A 177 11.06 -14.51 41.67
C PHE A 177 10.06 -14.91 40.57
N ILE A 178 9.05 -15.74 40.86
CA ILE A 178 8.00 -16.14 39.90
C ILE A 178 7.20 -14.91 39.41
N LYS A 179 6.76 -14.06 40.33
CA LYS A 179 5.99 -12.84 39.99
C LYS A 179 6.83 -11.83 39.21
N ALA A 180 8.11 -11.69 39.54
CA ALA A 180 9.00 -10.83 38.77
C ALA A 180 9.25 -11.42 37.38
N SER A 181 9.42 -12.74 37.29
CA SER A 181 9.64 -13.44 36.02
C SER A 181 8.51 -13.19 35.04
N SER A 182 7.24 -13.10 35.49
CA SER A 182 6.09 -12.86 34.61
C SER A 182 5.86 -11.38 34.26
N ARG A 183 6.32 -10.46 35.12
CA ARG A 183 6.21 -9.00 34.89
C ARG A 183 7.32 -8.44 34.01
N GLU A 184 8.55 -8.89 34.25
CA GLU A 184 9.74 -8.37 33.57
C GLU A 184 9.94 -8.99 32.17
N ILE A 185 9.04 -9.87 31.69
CA ILE A 185 9.08 -10.38 30.30
C ILE A 185 8.98 -9.26 29.25
N SER A 186 8.57 -8.06 29.65
CA SER A 186 8.64 -6.87 28.81
C SER A 186 10.06 -6.49 28.37
N LEU A 187 11.08 -6.84 29.16
CA LEU A 187 12.50 -6.68 28.78
C LEU A 187 12.90 -7.59 27.61
N LEU A 188 12.14 -8.66 27.37
CA LEU A 188 12.29 -9.57 26.24
C LEU A 188 11.50 -9.12 25.00
N GLY A 189 10.87 -7.94 25.04
CA GLY A 189 10.03 -7.43 23.96
C GLY A 189 8.61 -8.03 23.91
N LEU A 190 8.16 -8.64 25.01
CA LEU A 190 6.81 -9.23 25.15
C LEU A 190 5.89 -8.33 26.00
N LEU A 191 4.60 -8.62 26.05
CA LEU A 191 3.66 -7.95 26.98
C LEU A 191 3.68 -8.67 28.34
N PRO A 192 3.68 -7.96 29.48
CA PRO A 192 3.56 -8.56 30.80
C PRO A 192 2.37 -9.52 30.91
N ASP A 193 2.61 -10.72 31.43
CA ASP A 193 1.62 -11.79 31.47
C ASP A 193 1.65 -12.54 32.81
N LEU A 194 0.80 -12.10 33.73
CA LEU A 194 0.75 -12.61 35.10
C LEU A 194 0.40 -14.09 35.21
N ASN A 195 -0.26 -14.65 34.20
CA ASN A 195 -0.69 -16.06 34.21
C ASN A 195 0.06 -16.91 33.17
N LEU A 196 1.27 -16.48 32.80
CA LEU A 196 2.22 -17.24 31.98
C LEU A 196 2.62 -18.57 32.64
N PHE A 197 2.72 -18.60 33.96
CA PHE A 197 3.23 -19.75 34.73
C PHE A 197 2.13 -20.54 35.47
N ASP A 198 0.85 -20.30 35.17
CA ASP A 198 -0.27 -21.00 35.80
C ASP A 198 -0.33 -22.50 35.46
N ASP A 199 0.12 -22.87 34.25
CA ASP A 199 0.19 -24.25 33.79
C ASP A 199 1.67 -24.68 33.66
N PRO A 200 2.12 -25.69 34.44
CA PRO A 200 3.51 -26.11 34.44
C PRO A 200 3.96 -26.81 33.14
N ARG A 201 3.03 -27.19 32.26
CA ARG A 201 3.34 -27.89 31.01
C ARG A 201 4.08 -26.97 30.04
N GLN A 202 5.24 -27.41 29.57
CA GLN A 202 6.04 -26.70 28.55
C GLN A 202 5.22 -26.32 27.30
N ALA A 203 4.29 -27.18 26.86
CA ALA A 203 3.41 -26.89 25.73
C ALA A 203 2.49 -25.68 25.97
N SER A 204 2.04 -25.48 27.21
CA SER A 204 1.16 -24.37 27.61
C SER A 204 1.93 -23.05 27.62
N ILE A 205 3.13 -23.05 28.20
CA ILE A 205 4.06 -21.90 28.19
C ILE A 205 4.38 -21.50 26.74
N LYS A 206 4.67 -22.47 25.86
CA LYS A 206 4.94 -22.21 24.44
C LYS A 206 3.73 -21.64 23.70
N ALA A 207 2.52 -22.13 23.99
CA ALA A 207 1.29 -21.60 23.41
C ALA A 207 1.03 -20.15 23.85
N ARG A 208 1.16 -19.86 25.14
CA ARG A 208 1.10 -18.51 25.73
C ARG A 208 2.12 -17.56 25.12
N LEU A 209 3.37 -17.99 25.00
CA LEU A 209 4.44 -17.22 24.37
C LEU A 209 4.07 -16.85 22.93
N ARG A 210 3.54 -17.80 22.16
CA ARG A 210 3.10 -17.55 20.78
C ARG A 210 1.96 -16.55 20.70
N ILE A 211 0.94 -16.67 21.57
CA ILE A 211 -0.16 -15.69 21.67
C ILE A 211 0.38 -14.29 21.95
N ASN A 212 1.32 -14.18 22.89
CA ASN A 212 1.95 -12.93 23.25
C ASN A 212 2.74 -12.32 22.08
N GLN A 213 3.59 -13.10 21.42
CA GLN A 213 4.33 -12.68 20.22
C GLN A 213 3.39 -12.22 19.10
N ASP A 214 2.32 -12.97 18.82
CA ASP A 214 1.35 -12.64 17.77
C ASP A 214 0.59 -11.36 18.11
N LEU A 215 0.19 -11.17 19.37
CA LEU A 215 -0.51 -9.97 19.81
C LEU A 215 0.41 -8.74 19.82
N THR A 216 1.63 -8.85 20.31
CA THR A 216 2.63 -7.77 20.27
C THR A 216 2.89 -7.33 18.84
N ARG A 217 3.05 -8.27 17.90
CA ARG A 217 3.16 -7.97 16.46
C ARG A 217 1.93 -7.23 15.95
N ARG A 218 0.73 -7.70 16.31
CA ARG A 218 -0.52 -7.06 15.91
C ARG A 218 -0.65 -5.63 16.46
N LEU A 219 -0.25 -5.39 17.70
CA LEU A 219 -0.25 -4.05 18.31
C LEU A 219 0.70 -3.08 17.59
N GLN A 220 1.87 -3.55 17.17
CA GLN A 220 2.82 -2.76 16.40
C GLN A 220 2.25 -2.37 15.02
N MET A 221 1.43 -3.24 14.44
CA MET A 221 0.80 -3.06 13.13
C MET A 221 -0.58 -2.35 13.16
N LEU A 222 -1.06 -1.89 14.32
CA LEU A 222 -2.38 -1.23 14.40
C LEU A 222 -2.46 0.04 13.54
N THR A 223 -3.41 0.05 12.60
CA THR A 223 -3.69 1.18 11.70
C THR A 223 -4.49 2.29 12.42
N PRO A 224 -4.59 3.50 11.83
CA PRO A 224 -5.49 4.54 12.34
C PRO A 224 -6.95 4.09 12.43
N GLN A 225 -7.45 3.28 11.48
CA GLN A 225 -8.80 2.72 11.53
C GLN A 225 -8.97 1.71 12.67
N ASP A 226 -8.00 0.82 12.89
CA ASP A 226 -8.07 -0.12 14.02
C ASP A 226 -8.12 0.64 15.34
N ARG A 227 -7.35 1.72 15.46
CA ARG A 227 -7.40 2.62 16.62
C ARG A 227 -8.75 3.28 16.76
N GLN A 228 -9.34 3.77 15.67
CA GLN A 228 -10.68 4.36 15.68
C GLN A 228 -11.75 3.33 16.07
N LYS A 229 -11.65 2.08 15.59
CA LYS A 229 -12.53 0.96 15.98
C LYS A 229 -12.39 0.63 17.47
N ILE A 230 -11.16 0.61 17.99
CA ILE A 230 -10.89 0.44 19.43
C ILE A 230 -11.50 1.59 20.22
N THR A 231 -11.29 2.85 19.81
CA THR A 231 -11.87 4.03 20.46
C THR A 231 -13.40 3.98 20.45
N GLN A 232 -14.03 3.63 19.33
CA GLN A 232 -15.48 3.47 19.21
C GLN A 232 -16.00 2.35 20.10
N SER A 233 -15.30 1.20 20.17
CA SER A 233 -15.64 0.09 21.06
C SER A 233 -15.61 0.50 22.53
N ILE A 234 -14.61 1.31 22.93
CA ILE A 234 -14.48 1.82 24.29
C ILE A 234 -15.58 2.84 24.61
N LEU A 235 -15.92 3.72 23.65
CA LEU A 235 -17.01 4.67 23.81
C LEU A 235 -18.36 3.97 24.01
N GLY A 236 -18.58 2.84 23.33
CA GLY A 236 -19.78 2.01 23.42
C GLY A 236 -19.85 1.05 24.63
N GLU A 237 -18.81 0.98 25.46
CA GLU A 237 -18.80 0.14 26.66
C GLU A 237 -19.72 0.73 27.75
N LYS A 238 -20.54 -0.14 28.37
CA LYS A 238 -21.60 0.26 29.31
C LYS A 238 -21.17 0.16 30.78
N GLU A 239 -20.18 -0.66 31.08
CA GLU A 239 -19.63 -0.79 32.44
C GLU A 239 -18.55 0.28 32.70
N PRO A 240 -18.73 1.14 33.72
CA PRO A 240 -17.82 2.28 33.96
C PRO A 240 -16.40 1.84 34.30
N ASP A 241 -16.23 0.87 35.20
CA ASP A 241 -14.92 0.37 35.64
C ASP A 241 -14.13 -0.27 34.50
N ARG A 242 -14.83 -0.99 33.61
CA ARG A 242 -14.23 -1.63 32.44
C ARG A 242 -13.84 -0.60 31.38
N LYS A 243 -14.67 0.42 31.18
CA LYS A 243 -14.40 1.54 30.28
C LYS A 243 -13.16 2.32 30.69
N GLU A 244 -13.04 2.67 31.97
CA GLU A 244 -11.86 3.36 32.52
C GLU A 244 -10.58 2.53 32.35
N ARG A 245 -10.66 1.22 32.61
CA ARG A 245 -9.54 0.29 32.42
C ARG A 245 -9.08 0.21 30.96
N LEU A 246 -10.01 0.14 30.01
CA LEU A 246 -9.70 0.12 28.57
C LEU A 246 -9.17 1.47 28.07
N GLN A 247 -9.69 2.59 28.57
CA GLN A 247 -9.15 3.92 28.25
C GLN A 247 -7.70 4.05 28.72
N SER A 248 -7.39 3.65 29.96
CA SER A 248 -6.03 3.61 30.48
C SER A 248 -5.09 2.74 29.63
N GLY A 249 -5.58 1.57 29.18
CA GLY A 249 -4.83 0.70 28.27
C GLY A 249 -4.57 1.33 26.89
N LEU A 250 -5.55 2.05 26.33
CA LEU A 250 -5.39 2.78 25.08
C LEU A 250 -4.37 3.92 25.21
N ASP A 251 -4.40 4.67 26.32
CA ASP A 251 -3.41 5.72 26.59
C ASP A 251 -1.98 5.17 26.70
N GLN A 252 -1.82 4.01 27.32
CA GLN A 252 -0.53 3.32 27.39
C GLN A 252 -0.07 2.85 26.00
N LEU A 253 -0.98 2.35 25.17
CA LEU A 253 -0.71 1.99 23.77
C LEU A 253 -0.32 3.21 22.90
N HIS A 254 -0.84 4.41 23.22
CA HIS A 254 -0.39 5.63 22.56
C HIS A 254 1.04 6.01 22.98
N ARG A 255 1.39 5.83 24.25
CA ARG A 255 2.73 6.13 24.79
C ARG A 255 3.81 5.14 24.30
N THR A 256 3.48 3.87 24.07
CA THR A 256 4.42 2.84 23.59
C THR A 256 5.04 3.12 22.23
N ARG A 257 4.39 3.93 21.36
CA ARG A 257 4.99 4.32 20.08
C ARG A 257 6.14 5.32 20.24
N TRP A 258 6.22 6.05 21.36
CA TRP A 258 7.13 7.20 21.52
C TRP A 258 8.23 6.97 22.58
N GLY A 259 8.27 5.81 23.24
CA GLY A 259 9.34 5.46 24.17
C GLY A 259 9.22 4.03 24.71
N GLY A 260 10.37 3.37 24.91
CA GLY A 260 10.46 1.96 25.33
C GLY A 260 9.83 1.63 26.69
N GLU A 261 9.54 2.64 27.53
CA GLU A 261 8.91 2.43 28.84
C GLU A 261 7.42 2.04 28.79
N GLY A 262 6.72 2.33 27.70
CA GLY A 262 5.26 2.10 27.62
C GLY A 262 4.84 0.62 27.69
N MET A 263 5.71 -0.31 27.28
CA MET A 263 5.39 -1.75 27.19
C MET A 263 5.26 -2.39 28.57
N LYS A 264 5.80 -1.76 29.63
CA LYS A 264 5.68 -2.24 31.02
C LYS A 264 4.28 -2.06 31.60
N GLY A 265 3.49 -1.11 31.08
CA GLY A 265 2.16 -0.79 31.60
C GLY A 265 1.04 -1.69 31.04
N LEU A 266 1.18 -2.16 29.80
CA LEU A 266 0.12 -2.83 29.06
C LEU A 266 0.21 -4.36 29.19
N SER A 267 -0.63 -4.97 30.03
CA SER A 267 -0.65 -6.43 30.18
C SER A 267 -1.22 -7.15 28.96
N LEU A 268 -0.83 -8.42 28.75
CA LEU A 268 -1.34 -9.26 27.67
C LEU A 268 -2.88 -9.31 27.67
N GLN A 269 -3.49 -9.52 28.83
CA GLN A 269 -4.94 -9.59 28.98
C GLN A 269 -5.62 -8.26 28.57
N LEU A 270 -5.06 -7.12 28.97
CA LEU A 270 -5.62 -5.81 28.62
C LEU A 270 -5.47 -5.54 27.11
N ALA A 271 -4.33 -5.92 26.52
CA ALA A 271 -4.13 -5.86 25.09
C ALA A 271 -5.10 -6.75 24.31
N GLU A 272 -5.37 -7.96 24.79
CA GLU A 272 -6.36 -8.85 24.19
C GLU A 272 -7.76 -8.26 24.25
N GLU A 273 -8.11 -7.58 25.35
CA GLU A 273 -9.39 -6.91 25.50
C GLU A 273 -9.53 -5.67 24.60
N LEU A 274 -8.45 -4.90 24.40
CA LEU A 274 -8.42 -3.79 23.45
C LEU A 274 -8.55 -4.26 22.00
N VAL A 275 -7.85 -5.34 21.65
CA VAL A 275 -7.74 -5.86 20.28
C VAL A 275 -8.81 -6.90 19.95
N LYS A 276 -9.61 -7.32 20.96
CA LYS A 276 -10.83 -8.11 20.77
C LYS A 276 -11.76 -7.30 19.89
N ALA A 277 -11.67 -7.61 18.59
CA ALA A 277 -12.53 -7.06 17.58
C ALA A 277 -13.98 -7.17 18.07
N PRO A 278 -14.84 -6.16 17.84
CA PRO A 278 -16.28 -6.37 17.95
C PRO A 278 -16.57 -7.66 17.21
N LYS A 279 -17.21 -8.63 17.91
CA LYS A 279 -17.39 -10.02 17.45
C LYS A 279 -17.40 -10.05 15.94
N ARG A 280 -16.33 -10.61 15.34
CA ARG A 280 -16.30 -10.97 13.93
C ARG A 280 -17.68 -11.55 13.68
N ARG A 281 -18.51 -10.91 12.84
CA ARG A 281 -19.76 -11.54 12.40
C ARG A 281 -19.35 -12.96 12.02
N PRO A 282 -20.03 -14.00 12.54
CA PRO A 282 -19.65 -15.38 12.27
C PRO A 282 -19.34 -15.47 10.79
N ASN A 283 -18.21 -16.11 10.41
CA ASN A 283 -17.81 -16.31 9.02
C ASN A 283 -19.03 -16.81 8.23
N GLY A 284 -19.83 -15.87 7.72
CA GLY A 284 -20.65 -16.11 6.57
C GLY A 284 -19.62 -16.46 5.52
N THR A 285 -19.86 -17.58 4.84
CA THR A 285 -19.32 -17.81 3.51
C THR A 285 -19.09 -16.45 2.84
N LYS A 286 -17.82 -16.07 2.58
CA LYS A 286 -17.50 -14.84 1.84
C LYS A 286 -18.42 -14.87 0.63
N ARG A 287 -19.41 -13.97 0.59
CA ARG A 287 -20.25 -13.88 -0.59
C ARG A 287 -19.31 -13.55 -1.73
N PRO A 288 -19.40 -14.24 -2.88
CA PRO A 288 -18.61 -13.85 -4.03
C PRO A 288 -18.89 -12.36 -4.30
N SER A 289 -17.84 -11.58 -4.54
CA SER A 289 -17.97 -10.18 -4.91
C SER A 289 -17.68 -10.02 -6.39
N GLU A 290 -18.45 -9.19 -7.08
CA GLU A 290 -18.26 -8.89 -8.51
C GLU A 290 -18.25 -7.38 -8.74
N LYS A 291 -17.64 -6.94 -9.84
CA LYS A 291 -17.62 -5.51 -10.20
C LYS A 291 -19.00 -5.06 -10.68
N ALA A 292 -19.37 -3.81 -10.46
CA ALA A 292 -20.63 -3.24 -10.94
C ALA A 292 -20.80 -3.34 -12.46
N SER A 293 -19.71 -3.18 -13.23
CA SER A 293 -19.71 -3.40 -14.69
C SER A 293 -19.99 -4.86 -15.08
N GLU A 294 -19.50 -5.84 -14.31
CA GLU A 294 -19.78 -7.26 -14.51
C GLU A 294 -21.24 -7.59 -14.18
N ALA A 295 -21.75 -7.06 -13.07
CA ALA A 295 -23.15 -7.17 -12.68
C ALA A 295 -24.09 -6.57 -13.74
N ALA A 296 -23.74 -5.40 -14.29
CA ALA A 296 -24.47 -4.75 -15.39
C ALA A 296 -24.52 -5.64 -16.65
N ALA A 297 -23.39 -6.23 -17.05
CA ALA A 297 -23.34 -7.13 -18.19
C ALA A 297 -24.13 -8.43 -17.96
N ARG A 298 -24.12 -8.98 -16.73
CA ARG A 298 -24.94 -10.15 -16.38
C ARG A 298 -26.43 -9.84 -16.44
N ALA A 299 -26.84 -8.68 -15.93
CA ALA A 299 -28.23 -8.22 -16.00
C ALA A 299 -28.73 -8.07 -17.46
N LEU A 300 -27.83 -7.80 -18.42
CA LEU A 300 -28.16 -7.75 -19.84
C LEU A 300 -28.27 -9.13 -20.52
N LEU A 301 -27.76 -10.18 -19.88
CA LEU A 301 -27.69 -11.55 -20.42
C LEU A 301 -28.70 -12.53 -19.77
N ASP A 302 -29.27 -12.13 -18.64
CA ASP A 302 -30.14 -12.95 -17.81
C ASP A 302 -31.28 -12.11 -17.20
N ASP A 303 -32.52 -12.44 -17.58
CA ASP A 303 -33.74 -11.76 -17.13
C ASP A 303 -33.91 -11.84 -15.59
N THR A 304 -33.37 -12.86 -14.92
CA THR A 304 -33.42 -12.97 -13.46
C THR A 304 -32.47 -11.97 -12.79
N ALA A 305 -31.30 -11.73 -13.39
CA ALA A 305 -30.36 -10.72 -12.93
C ALA A 305 -30.85 -9.29 -13.25
N ALA A 306 -31.62 -9.11 -14.34
CA ALA A 306 -32.26 -7.85 -14.67
C ALA A 306 -33.19 -7.34 -13.56
N GLY A 307 -33.96 -8.23 -12.91
CA GLY A 307 -34.83 -7.88 -11.79
C GLY A 307 -34.10 -7.38 -10.53
N GLN A 308 -32.80 -7.65 -10.39
CA GLN A 308 -31.99 -7.19 -9.26
C GLN A 308 -31.37 -5.81 -9.51
N LEU A 309 -31.31 -5.37 -10.77
CA LEU A 309 -30.61 -4.16 -11.19
C LEU A 309 -31.24 -2.89 -10.59
N ASP A 310 -32.55 -2.85 -10.44
CA ASP A 310 -33.28 -1.72 -9.82
C ASP A 310 -32.82 -1.49 -8.37
N GLY A 311 -32.65 -2.58 -7.61
CA GLY A 311 -32.14 -2.53 -6.24
C GLY A 311 -30.70 -2.04 -6.19
N VAL A 312 -29.85 -2.54 -7.08
CA VAL A 312 -28.44 -2.13 -7.17
C VAL A 312 -28.33 -0.64 -7.54
N MET A 313 -29.09 -0.18 -8.53
CA MET A 313 -29.15 1.22 -8.95
C MET A 313 -29.64 2.14 -7.83
N THR A 314 -30.66 1.71 -7.08
CA THR A 314 -31.22 2.49 -5.97
C THR A 314 -30.22 2.65 -4.83
N GLU A 315 -29.56 1.57 -4.41
CA GLU A 315 -28.55 1.63 -3.34
C GLU A 315 -27.28 2.37 -3.80
N LEU A 316 -26.83 2.21 -5.05
CA LEU A 316 -25.72 2.99 -5.59
C LEU A 316 -26.03 4.49 -5.56
N ARG A 317 -27.21 4.89 -6.06
CA ARG A 317 -27.63 6.28 -6.06
C ARG A 317 -27.66 6.86 -4.64
N LYS A 318 -28.24 6.13 -3.70
CA LYS A 318 -28.31 6.52 -2.30
C LYS A 318 -26.91 6.68 -1.68
N ALA A 319 -25.98 5.77 -1.97
CA ALA A 319 -24.61 5.85 -1.48
C ALA A 319 -23.88 7.07 -2.05
N VAL A 320 -24.01 7.33 -3.36
CA VAL A 320 -23.36 8.48 -4.02
C VAL A 320 -23.95 9.82 -3.58
N ASP A 321 -25.24 9.86 -3.26
CA ASP A 321 -25.89 11.08 -2.76
C ASP A 321 -25.55 11.39 -1.29
N GLN A 322 -24.92 10.47 -0.57
CA GLN A 322 -24.43 10.68 0.80
C GLN A 322 -23.00 11.24 0.88
N PHE A 323 -22.30 11.37 -0.26
CA PHE A 323 -20.95 11.93 -0.24
C PHE A 323 -20.93 13.39 0.20
N ASP A 324 -20.04 13.68 1.13
CA ASP A 324 -19.78 15.04 1.64
C ASP A 324 -18.59 15.68 0.89
N GLU A 325 -18.52 17.00 0.89
CA GLU A 325 -17.45 17.78 0.25
C GLU A 325 -16.07 17.55 0.89
N THR A 326 -16.05 17.08 2.15
CA THR A 326 -14.81 16.75 2.86
C THR A 326 -14.19 15.43 2.41
N GLN A 327 -14.95 14.59 1.70
CA GLN A 327 -14.48 13.30 1.20
C GLN A 327 -13.82 13.50 -0.16
N LEU A 328 -12.49 13.41 -0.20
CA LEU A 328 -11.71 13.65 -1.42
C LEU A 328 -11.03 12.40 -1.98
N ARG A 329 -11.08 11.29 -1.25
CA ARG A 329 -10.43 10.02 -1.63
C ARG A 329 -11.42 9.08 -2.31
N PRO A 330 -10.95 8.19 -3.22
CA PRO A 330 -11.77 7.13 -3.79
C PRO A 330 -12.42 6.26 -2.70
N GLN A 331 -13.69 5.87 -2.90
CA GLN A 331 -14.43 5.02 -1.97
C GLN A 331 -15.03 3.80 -2.67
N SER A 332 -14.83 2.62 -2.08
CA SER A 332 -15.48 1.38 -2.52
C SER A 332 -16.90 1.30 -1.95
N ILE A 333 -17.91 1.41 -2.80
CA ILE A 333 -19.31 1.19 -2.47
C ILE A 333 -19.61 -0.30 -2.64
N ARG A 334 -20.05 -0.96 -1.57
CA ARG A 334 -20.45 -2.37 -1.59
C ARG A 334 -21.95 -2.51 -1.46
N ILE A 335 -22.56 -3.13 -2.47
CA ILE A 335 -24.01 -3.25 -2.60
C ILE A 335 -24.38 -4.71 -2.49
N VAL A 336 -25.20 -5.03 -1.50
CA VAL A 336 -25.65 -6.39 -1.25
C VAL A 336 -27.04 -6.57 -1.86
N PRO A 337 -27.23 -7.47 -2.84
CA PRO A 337 -28.54 -7.72 -3.42
C PRO A 337 -29.50 -8.29 -2.38
N PRO A 338 -30.79 -7.91 -2.41
CA PRO A 338 -31.79 -8.37 -1.43
C PRO A 338 -32.03 -9.89 -1.47
N GLU A 339 -31.89 -10.56 -2.61
CA GLU A 339 -32.29 -11.98 -2.80
C GLU A 339 -31.14 -12.99 -2.72
N GLY A 340 -29.98 -12.61 -2.19
CA GLY A 340 -28.86 -13.55 -2.02
C GLY A 340 -28.11 -13.82 -3.33
N GLY A 341 -27.41 -12.80 -3.82
CA GLY A 341 -26.46 -12.87 -4.93
C GLY A 341 -25.05 -12.46 -4.52
N SER A 342 -24.17 -12.29 -5.51
CA SER A 342 -22.84 -11.74 -5.31
C SER A 342 -22.92 -10.29 -4.81
N GLU A 343 -22.01 -9.89 -3.93
CA GLU A 343 -21.86 -8.49 -3.53
C GLU A 343 -21.33 -7.68 -4.72
N THR A 344 -22.05 -6.63 -5.11
CA THR A 344 -21.60 -5.75 -6.21
C THR A 344 -20.71 -4.65 -5.65
N ILE A 345 -19.54 -4.45 -6.24
CA ILE A 345 -18.57 -3.43 -5.82
C ILE A 345 -18.44 -2.36 -6.92
N ALA A 346 -18.61 -1.10 -6.55
CA ALA A 346 -18.37 0.06 -7.38
C ALA A 346 -17.32 0.99 -6.74
N LEU A 347 -16.40 1.53 -7.53
CA LEU A 347 -15.40 2.47 -7.06
C LEU A 347 -15.82 3.90 -7.42
N ALA A 348 -16.19 4.68 -6.41
CA ALA A 348 -16.60 6.07 -6.58
C ALA A 348 -15.47 7.05 -6.30
N ARG A 349 -15.46 8.19 -7.01
CA ARG A 349 -14.56 9.35 -6.79
C ARG A 349 -15.39 10.54 -6.29
N PRO A 350 -15.57 10.71 -4.97
CA PRO A 350 -16.37 11.79 -4.41
C PRO A 350 -15.90 13.19 -4.83
N ASP A 351 -14.59 13.41 -4.93
CA ASP A 351 -13.98 14.65 -5.42
C ASP A 351 -14.47 15.02 -6.84
N VAL A 352 -14.45 14.05 -7.76
CA VAL A 352 -14.92 14.23 -9.14
C VAL A 352 -16.44 14.40 -9.20
N ILE A 353 -17.19 13.63 -8.41
CA ILE A 353 -18.66 13.71 -8.36
C ILE A 353 -19.11 15.09 -7.86
N ASN A 354 -18.52 15.56 -6.77
CA ASN A 354 -18.80 16.87 -6.19
C ASN A 354 -18.40 18.00 -7.14
N PHE A 355 -17.24 17.88 -7.78
CA PHE A 355 -16.79 18.81 -8.82
C PHE A 355 -17.82 18.94 -9.95
N MET A 356 -18.29 17.81 -10.50
CA MET A 356 -19.30 17.80 -11.57
C MET A 356 -20.66 18.30 -11.11
N LYS A 357 -21.13 17.91 -9.92
CA LYS A 357 -22.39 18.42 -9.34
C LYS A 357 -22.41 19.94 -9.18
N LYS A 358 -21.26 20.58 -8.96
CA LYS A 358 -21.14 22.05 -8.83
C LYS A 358 -21.13 22.81 -10.17
N LEU A 359 -20.83 22.10 -11.27
CA LEU A 359 -20.65 22.68 -12.61
C LEU A 359 -21.74 22.28 -13.61
N LEU A 360 -22.63 21.36 -13.23
CA LEU A 360 -23.72 20.87 -14.06
C LEU A 360 -25.03 21.08 -13.34
N ASP A 361 -25.96 21.74 -14.02
CA ASP A 361 -27.31 21.99 -13.53
C ASP A 361 -28.28 22.12 -14.71
N GLU A 362 -29.56 22.35 -14.42
CA GLU A 362 -30.55 22.71 -15.43
C GLU A 362 -30.10 24.00 -16.15
N GLY A 363 -29.93 23.90 -17.47
CA GLY A 363 -29.43 25.01 -18.28
C GLY A 363 -27.95 25.37 -18.05
N VAL A 364 -27.19 24.60 -17.27
CA VAL A 364 -25.73 24.77 -17.10
C VAL A 364 -25.01 23.50 -17.55
N TYR A 365 -24.17 23.64 -18.58
CA TYR A 365 -23.54 22.53 -19.29
C TYR A 365 -22.07 22.29 -18.89
N GLY A 366 -21.51 23.15 -18.05
CA GLY A 366 -20.12 23.06 -17.59
C GLY A 366 -19.56 24.46 -17.32
N GLY A 367 -18.24 24.57 -17.32
CA GLY A 367 -17.60 25.87 -17.20
C GLY A 367 -16.09 25.86 -17.39
N LEU A 368 -15.50 27.04 -17.25
CA LEU A 368 -14.07 27.26 -17.14
C LEU A 368 -13.70 27.43 -15.67
N VAL A 369 -12.84 26.55 -15.18
CA VAL A 369 -12.29 26.56 -13.83
C VAL A 369 -10.82 26.93 -13.90
N GLN A 370 -10.36 27.82 -13.02
CA GLN A 370 -8.97 28.22 -12.92
C GLN A 370 -8.45 28.03 -11.50
N VAL A 371 -7.46 27.15 -11.34
CA VAL A 371 -6.76 26.89 -10.08
C VAL A 371 -5.27 27.13 -10.29
N ALA A 372 -4.86 28.40 -10.23
CA ALA A 372 -3.54 28.83 -10.68
C ALA A 372 -2.37 28.22 -9.86
N GLU A 373 -2.60 27.93 -8.57
CA GLU A 373 -1.59 27.42 -7.64
C GLU A 373 -1.41 25.89 -7.68
N SER A 374 -2.21 25.17 -8.47
CA SER A 374 -2.15 23.71 -8.54
C SER A 374 -1.17 23.23 -9.61
N PRO A 375 -0.29 22.25 -9.30
CA PRO A 375 0.68 21.71 -10.24
C PRO A 375 0.07 20.80 -11.32
N ASP A 376 -1.05 20.14 -11.00
CA ASP A 376 -1.73 19.19 -11.86
C ASP A 376 -3.26 19.22 -11.65
N LEU A 377 -3.97 18.43 -12.46
CA LEU A 377 -5.43 18.35 -12.43
C LEU A 377 -5.97 17.76 -11.12
N GLU A 378 -5.27 16.82 -10.50
CA GLU A 378 -5.78 16.12 -9.30
C GLU A 378 -5.69 17.01 -8.06
N ASP A 379 -4.57 17.73 -7.89
CA ASP A 379 -4.47 18.77 -6.86
C ASP A 379 -5.49 19.89 -7.10
N ALA A 380 -5.73 20.27 -8.35
CA ALA A 380 -6.76 21.25 -8.69
C ALA A 380 -8.18 20.79 -8.29
N LEU A 381 -8.52 19.52 -8.51
CA LEU A 381 -9.79 18.94 -8.06
C LEU A 381 -9.90 18.94 -6.53
N ARG A 382 -8.83 18.62 -5.81
CA ARG A 382 -8.81 18.61 -4.34
C ARG A 382 -8.91 20.00 -3.72
N ARG A 383 -8.35 21.02 -4.37
CA ARG A 383 -8.40 22.43 -3.93
C ARG A 383 -9.60 23.20 -4.47
N PHE A 384 -10.41 22.57 -5.31
CA PHE A 384 -11.51 23.22 -5.99
C PHE A 384 -12.51 23.83 -5.00
N ASN A 385 -12.92 25.05 -5.32
CA ASN A 385 -13.94 25.81 -4.60
C ASN A 385 -14.72 26.60 -5.66
N SER A 386 -16.02 26.34 -5.75
CA SER A 386 -16.87 26.89 -6.80
C SER A 386 -17.03 28.41 -6.75
N GLU A 387 -16.87 29.03 -5.59
CA GLU A 387 -17.03 30.48 -5.45
C GLU A 387 -15.85 31.26 -6.04
N TRP A 388 -14.64 30.70 -5.96
CA TRP A 388 -13.40 31.43 -6.28
C TRP A 388 -12.76 30.96 -7.57
N HIS A 389 -12.97 29.70 -7.94
CA HIS A 389 -12.25 29.08 -9.06
C HIS A 389 -13.07 29.02 -10.35
N VAL A 390 -14.38 29.24 -10.33
CA VAL A 390 -15.21 29.22 -11.55
C VAL A 390 -15.15 30.60 -12.21
N ILE A 391 -14.56 30.66 -13.40
CA ILE A 391 -14.35 31.90 -14.16
C ILE A 391 -15.50 32.16 -15.13
N ALA A 392 -16.01 31.11 -15.77
CA ALA A 392 -17.13 31.19 -16.69
C ALA A 392 -18.00 29.94 -16.59
N ARG A 393 -19.29 30.08 -16.90
CA ARG A 393 -20.22 28.97 -17.03
C ARG A 393 -20.69 28.88 -18.48
N TRP A 394 -20.92 27.66 -18.94
CA TRP A 394 -21.59 27.40 -20.21
C TRP A 394 -23.07 27.27 -19.91
N ASP A 395 -23.85 28.31 -20.13
CA ASP A 395 -25.28 28.32 -19.82
C ASP A 395 -26.16 28.40 -21.07
N ARG A 396 -27.42 28.01 -20.88
CA ARG A 396 -28.45 27.98 -21.92
C ARG A 396 -28.66 29.36 -22.53
N GLU A 397 -28.64 30.41 -21.71
CA GLU A 397 -28.85 31.78 -22.16
C GLU A 397 -27.77 32.20 -23.16
N SER A 398 -26.50 31.95 -22.82
CA SER A 398 -25.37 32.21 -23.69
C SER A 398 -25.48 31.45 -25.02
N VAL A 399 -25.77 30.14 -24.99
CA VAL A 399 -25.92 29.35 -26.22
C VAL A 399 -27.09 29.88 -27.07
N LEU A 400 -28.22 30.17 -26.44
CA LEU A 400 -29.41 30.68 -27.14
C LEU A 400 -29.20 32.08 -27.70
N GLU A 401 -28.41 32.94 -27.07
CA GLU A 401 -28.07 34.26 -27.61
C GLU A 401 -27.45 34.13 -29.01
N PHE A 402 -26.47 33.25 -29.17
CA PHE A 402 -25.85 32.98 -30.47
C PHE A 402 -26.80 32.27 -31.45
N LEU A 403 -27.54 31.26 -31.00
CA LEU A 403 -28.44 30.52 -31.90
C LEU A 403 -29.62 31.37 -32.38
N ASN A 404 -30.15 32.26 -31.53
CA ASN A 404 -31.27 33.13 -31.87
C ASN A 404 -30.90 34.18 -32.92
N TYR A 405 -29.61 34.52 -33.06
CA TYR A 405 -29.14 35.40 -34.12
C TYR A 405 -29.45 34.84 -35.52
N PHE A 406 -29.49 33.50 -35.67
CA PHE A 406 -29.84 32.84 -36.93
C PHE A 406 -31.35 32.54 -37.06
N ALA A 407 -32.15 32.81 -36.03
CA ALA A 407 -33.56 32.39 -36.00
C ALA A 407 -34.47 33.13 -36.99
N GLU A 408 -33.96 34.19 -37.64
CA GLU A 408 -34.68 34.93 -38.68
C GLU A 408 -34.93 34.09 -39.94
N ILE A 409 -34.07 33.09 -40.20
CA ILE A 409 -34.27 32.13 -41.29
C ILE A 409 -34.82 30.79 -40.75
N PRO A 410 -35.66 30.08 -41.52
CA PRO A 410 -36.23 28.79 -41.10
C PRO A 410 -35.19 27.76 -40.66
N GLU A 411 -34.05 27.73 -41.33
CA GLU A 411 -32.93 26.84 -41.05
C GLU A 411 -32.33 27.09 -39.66
N GLY A 412 -32.05 28.35 -39.31
CA GLY A 412 -31.51 28.73 -38.02
C GLY A 412 -32.52 28.53 -36.87
N LYS A 413 -33.81 28.80 -37.12
CA LYS A 413 -34.86 28.42 -36.16
C LYS A 413 -34.90 26.91 -35.90
N GLY A 414 -34.71 26.11 -36.95
CA GLY A 414 -34.61 24.65 -36.83
C GLY A 414 -33.41 24.17 -35.99
N LEU A 415 -32.35 24.97 -35.90
CA LEU A 415 -31.18 24.69 -35.05
C LEU A 415 -31.51 24.98 -33.57
N VAL A 416 -32.16 26.12 -33.30
CA VAL A 416 -32.67 26.46 -31.95
C VAL A 416 -33.62 25.38 -31.43
N ASP A 417 -34.59 24.94 -32.24
CA ASP A 417 -35.56 23.93 -31.84
C ASP A 417 -34.91 22.59 -31.44
N ARG A 418 -33.85 22.19 -32.15
CA ARG A 418 -33.07 20.98 -31.85
C ARG A 418 -32.21 21.13 -30.60
N PHE A 419 -31.59 22.29 -30.41
CA PHE A 419 -30.86 22.57 -29.19
C PHE A 419 -31.79 22.51 -27.96
N LEU A 420 -32.98 23.10 -28.04
CA LEU A 420 -33.98 23.02 -26.97
C LEU A 420 -34.52 21.60 -26.75
N ALA A 421 -34.54 20.75 -27.78
CA ALA A 421 -34.88 19.34 -27.64
C ALA A 421 -33.77 18.57 -26.90
N TYR A 422 -32.51 18.81 -27.25
CA TYR A 422 -31.35 18.25 -26.54
C TYR A 422 -31.30 18.72 -25.08
N ASP A 423 -31.50 20.01 -24.81
CA ASP A 423 -31.53 20.56 -23.45
C ASP A 423 -32.61 19.88 -22.58
N ARG A 424 -33.83 19.70 -23.12
CA ARG A 424 -34.91 18.98 -22.44
C ARG A 424 -34.56 17.52 -22.14
N ALA A 425 -33.96 16.82 -23.11
CA ALA A 425 -33.53 15.44 -22.91
C ALA A 425 -32.43 15.34 -21.85
N ARG A 426 -31.49 16.30 -21.84
CA ARG A 426 -30.40 16.38 -20.85
C ARG A 426 -30.93 16.58 -19.43
N SER A 427 -31.94 17.44 -19.24
CA SER A 427 -32.56 17.64 -17.93
C SER A 427 -33.10 16.34 -17.32
N GLY A 428 -33.57 15.40 -18.15
CA GLY A 428 -34.01 14.07 -17.70
C GLY A 428 -32.89 13.17 -17.16
N VAL A 429 -31.64 13.48 -17.49
CA VAL A 429 -30.45 12.69 -17.13
C VAL A 429 -29.68 13.28 -15.94
N LEU A 430 -29.83 14.58 -15.67
CA LEU A 430 -29.16 15.28 -14.55
C LEU A 430 -29.28 14.60 -13.18
N PRO A 431 -30.44 14.04 -12.76
CA PRO A 431 -30.54 13.37 -11.47
C PRO A 431 -29.64 12.13 -11.31
N MET A 432 -29.00 11.69 -12.40
CA MET A 432 -28.13 10.51 -12.46
C MET A 432 -26.64 10.86 -12.52
N ILE A 433 -26.23 12.14 -12.40
CA ILE A 433 -24.82 12.58 -12.47
C ILE A 433 -23.91 11.72 -11.60
N GLY A 434 -24.28 11.48 -10.34
CA GLY A 434 -23.46 10.70 -9.42
C GLY A 434 -23.28 9.24 -9.86
N VAL A 435 -24.36 8.61 -10.33
CA VAL A 435 -24.31 7.24 -10.84
C VAL A 435 -23.50 7.17 -12.14
N LEU A 436 -23.72 8.10 -13.08
CA LEU A 436 -23.02 8.14 -14.36
C LEU A 436 -21.52 8.46 -14.23
N ALA A 437 -21.14 9.26 -13.23
CA ALA A 437 -19.73 9.51 -12.90
C ALA A 437 -19.04 8.30 -12.24
N THR A 438 -19.82 7.41 -11.62
CA THR A 438 -19.33 6.22 -10.92
C THR A 438 -19.32 4.99 -11.83
N GLU A 439 -20.49 4.56 -12.32
CA GLU A 439 -20.70 3.35 -13.11
C GLU A 439 -21.70 3.60 -14.26
N PRO A 440 -21.27 4.21 -15.38
CA PRO A 440 -22.14 4.55 -16.52
C PRO A 440 -22.72 3.31 -17.22
N LEU A 441 -22.01 2.18 -17.21
CA LEU A 441 -22.51 0.93 -17.80
C LEU A 441 -23.70 0.39 -17.02
N LEU A 442 -23.70 0.50 -15.69
CA LEU A 442 -24.82 0.08 -14.85
C LEU A 442 -26.08 0.89 -15.17
N ALA A 443 -25.94 2.20 -15.32
CA ALA A 443 -27.01 3.08 -15.77
C ALA A 443 -27.50 2.73 -17.18
N ALA A 444 -26.58 2.45 -18.11
CA ALA A 444 -26.93 2.07 -19.48
C ALA A 444 -27.55 0.66 -19.59
N ALA A 445 -27.31 -0.22 -18.62
CA ALA A 445 -27.93 -1.55 -18.57
C ALA A 445 -29.38 -1.49 -18.06
N HIS A 446 -29.69 -0.54 -17.18
CA HIS A 446 -31.03 -0.38 -16.60
C HIS A 446 -32.04 0.13 -17.66
N PRO A 447 -33.16 -0.58 -17.93
CA PRO A 447 -34.04 -0.26 -19.06
C PRO A 447 -34.60 1.17 -19.08
N GLU A 448 -35.10 1.69 -17.95
CA GLU A 448 -35.66 3.04 -17.88
C GLU A 448 -34.58 4.11 -18.09
N THR A 449 -33.42 3.92 -17.48
CA THR A 449 -32.29 4.83 -17.61
C THR A 449 -31.73 4.79 -19.03
N ARG A 450 -31.56 3.61 -19.60
CA ARG A 450 -31.13 3.41 -21.00
C ARG A 450 -32.03 4.16 -21.98
N ALA A 451 -33.35 4.17 -21.77
CA ALA A 451 -34.26 4.94 -22.62
C ALA A 451 -34.00 6.46 -22.55
N LYS A 452 -33.78 7.00 -21.35
CA LYS A 452 -33.43 8.43 -21.16
C LYS A 452 -32.08 8.77 -21.80
N LEU A 453 -31.08 7.90 -21.63
CA LEU A 453 -29.76 8.07 -22.24
C LEU A 453 -29.83 8.00 -23.76
N SER A 454 -30.63 7.08 -24.31
CA SER A 454 -30.83 6.95 -25.76
C SER A 454 -31.49 8.20 -26.34
N ASP A 455 -32.56 8.71 -25.72
CA ASP A 455 -33.20 9.96 -26.20
C ASP A 455 -32.23 11.15 -26.15
N LEU A 456 -31.42 11.28 -25.10
CA LEU A 456 -30.36 12.29 -25.02
C LEU A 456 -29.37 12.18 -26.18
N ILE A 457 -28.87 10.97 -26.47
CA ILE A 457 -27.93 10.73 -27.57
C ILE A 457 -28.57 11.05 -28.91
N ASP A 458 -29.80 10.60 -29.15
CA ASP A 458 -30.53 10.83 -30.41
C ASP A 458 -30.78 12.33 -30.64
N LYS A 459 -31.11 13.10 -29.59
CA LYS A 459 -31.29 14.56 -29.71
C LYS A 459 -29.97 15.28 -30.00
N TYR A 460 -28.88 14.82 -29.39
CA TYR A 460 -27.56 15.37 -29.64
C TYR A 460 -27.08 15.06 -31.07
N GLU A 461 -27.22 13.81 -31.53
CA GLU A 461 -26.92 13.42 -32.91
C GLU A 461 -27.73 14.26 -33.90
N ALA A 462 -29.05 14.40 -33.67
CA ALA A 462 -29.90 15.23 -34.51
C ALA A 462 -29.49 16.71 -34.53
N LEU A 463 -28.96 17.25 -33.43
CA LEU A 463 -28.43 18.61 -33.34
C LEU A 463 -27.14 18.76 -34.14
N ILE A 464 -26.16 17.88 -33.93
CA ILE A 464 -24.85 17.95 -34.60
C ILE A 464 -24.98 17.69 -36.10
N ASP A 465 -25.71 16.67 -36.52
CA ASP A 465 -25.94 16.37 -37.94
C ASP A 465 -26.68 17.50 -38.67
N PHE A 466 -27.60 18.17 -37.98
CA PHE A 466 -28.30 19.31 -38.56
C PHE A 466 -27.38 20.53 -38.64
N SER A 467 -26.56 20.74 -37.61
CA SER A 467 -25.56 21.80 -37.58
C SER A 467 -24.51 21.66 -38.70
N ASP A 468 -23.99 20.45 -38.93
CA ASP A 468 -23.01 20.17 -39.99
C ASP A 468 -23.60 20.43 -41.38
N ARG A 469 -24.81 19.90 -41.64
CA ARG A 469 -25.52 20.12 -42.91
C ARG A 469 -25.84 21.59 -43.19
N LEU A 470 -26.12 22.37 -42.15
CA LEU A 470 -26.46 23.79 -42.28
C LEU A 470 -25.25 24.72 -42.30
N HIS A 471 -24.06 24.24 -41.92
CA HIS A 471 -22.88 25.09 -41.76
C HIS A 471 -22.62 25.96 -42.99
N GLY A 472 -22.61 25.37 -44.19
CA GLY A 472 -22.38 26.11 -45.43
C GLY A 472 -23.41 27.23 -45.68
N THR A 473 -24.71 26.91 -45.52
CA THR A 473 -25.80 27.86 -45.70
C THR A 473 -25.75 29.00 -44.69
N LEU A 474 -25.49 28.68 -43.41
CA LEU A 474 -25.37 29.68 -42.36
C LEU A 474 -24.13 30.55 -42.58
N PHE A 475 -23.01 29.95 -43.01
CA PHE A 475 -21.76 30.67 -43.25
C PHE A 475 -21.88 31.65 -44.43
N GLU A 476 -22.65 31.30 -45.46
CA GLU A 476 -22.95 32.22 -46.56
C GLU A 476 -23.77 33.45 -46.10
N ALA A 477 -24.70 33.25 -45.16
CA ALA A 477 -25.59 34.31 -44.68
C ALA A 477 -24.96 35.18 -43.58
N TYR A 478 -24.19 34.59 -42.66
CA TYR A 478 -23.71 35.23 -41.42
C TYR A 478 -22.18 35.21 -41.26
N GLY A 479 -21.46 34.61 -42.21
CA GLY A 479 -19.99 34.60 -42.20
C GLY A 479 -19.40 33.83 -41.02
N ALA A 480 -18.31 34.38 -40.46
CA ALA A 480 -17.53 33.71 -39.42
C ALA A 480 -18.26 33.56 -38.07
N GLU A 481 -19.32 34.34 -37.81
CA GLU A 481 -20.11 34.31 -36.57
C GLU A 481 -20.79 32.96 -36.33
N VAL A 482 -21.04 32.19 -37.39
CA VAL A 482 -21.52 30.81 -37.29
C VAL A 482 -20.54 29.95 -36.50
N ASN A 483 -19.24 30.16 -36.66
CA ASN A 483 -18.23 29.38 -35.95
C ASN A 483 -18.24 29.68 -34.45
N ASP A 484 -18.64 30.87 -34.03
CA ASP A 484 -18.78 31.23 -32.62
C ASP A 484 -19.97 30.51 -31.99
N ALA A 485 -21.11 30.45 -32.69
CA ALA A 485 -22.25 29.64 -32.24
C ALA A 485 -21.90 28.14 -32.15
N LEU A 486 -21.17 27.60 -33.14
CA LEU A 486 -20.69 26.23 -33.10
C LEU A 486 -19.69 26.00 -31.96
N ALA A 487 -18.84 26.98 -31.65
CA ALA A 487 -17.95 26.90 -30.50
C ALA A 487 -18.72 26.72 -29.18
N HIS A 488 -19.82 27.45 -28.99
CA HIS A 488 -20.67 27.29 -27.81
C HIS A 488 -21.35 25.91 -27.75
N LEU A 489 -21.80 25.38 -28.90
CA LEU A 489 -22.31 24.00 -28.97
C LEU A 489 -21.23 22.96 -28.62
N LEU A 490 -20.00 23.12 -29.09
CA LEU A 490 -18.88 22.21 -28.79
C LEU A 490 -18.49 22.20 -27.30
N LEU A 491 -18.74 23.28 -26.57
CA LEU A 491 -18.44 23.37 -25.13
C LEU A 491 -19.53 22.72 -24.26
N THR A 492 -20.68 22.38 -24.82
CA THR A 492 -21.75 21.72 -24.06
C THR A 492 -21.27 20.40 -23.46
N ASP A 493 -21.59 20.17 -22.18
CA ASP A 493 -21.16 19.01 -21.40
C ASP A 493 -19.63 18.82 -21.31
N THR A 494 -18.85 19.88 -21.52
CA THR A 494 -17.40 19.87 -21.36
C THR A 494 -16.95 20.90 -20.31
N THR A 495 -16.21 20.44 -19.30
CA THR A 495 -15.62 21.31 -18.28
C THR A 495 -14.15 21.53 -18.57
N LEU A 496 -13.70 22.78 -18.58
CA LEU A 496 -12.30 23.15 -18.76
C LEU A 496 -11.66 23.48 -17.42
N VAL A 497 -10.44 23.01 -17.20
CA VAL A 497 -9.66 23.29 -15.99
C VAL A 497 -8.28 23.82 -16.38
N GLN A 498 -7.94 25.01 -15.89
CA GLN A 498 -6.64 25.64 -16.10
C GLN A 498 -5.81 25.62 -14.81
N THR A 499 -4.60 25.08 -14.89
CA THR A 499 -3.68 24.90 -13.74
C THR A 499 -2.25 25.22 -14.18
N ALA A 500 -1.49 26.05 -13.44
CA ALA A 500 -0.07 26.33 -13.71
C ALA A 500 0.34 26.47 -15.21
N GLY A 501 -0.52 27.06 -16.05
CA GLY A 501 -0.28 27.24 -17.49
C GLY A 501 -0.68 26.08 -18.42
N LYS A 502 -1.27 25.01 -17.90
CA LYS A 502 -1.84 23.87 -18.66
C LYS A 502 -3.36 23.96 -18.72
N THR A 503 -3.95 23.49 -19.82
CA THR A 503 -5.40 23.34 -19.98
C THR A 503 -5.79 21.87 -20.04
N TYR A 504 -6.81 21.51 -19.26
CA TYR A 504 -7.49 20.23 -19.31
C TYR A 504 -8.94 20.40 -19.72
N ALA A 505 -9.51 19.36 -20.35
CA ALA A 505 -10.94 19.22 -20.55
C ALA A 505 -11.41 17.91 -19.92
N ILE A 506 -12.50 17.94 -19.16
CA ILE A 506 -13.16 16.76 -18.63
C ILE A 506 -14.54 16.69 -19.28
N LEU A 507 -14.88 15.55 -19.87
CA LEU A 507 -16.25 15.36 -20.36
C LEU A 507 -17.16 15.05 -19.19
N SER A 508 -18.28 15.76 -19.14
CA SER A 508 -19.28 15.58 -18.11
C SER A 508 -19.87 14.16 -18.16
N PRO A 509 -20.35 13.63 -17.03
CA PRO A 509 -21.08 12.36 -16.98
C PRO A 509 -22.31 12.32 -17.89
N THR A 510 -22.82 13.48 -18.30
CA THR A 510 -23.96 13.66 -19.21
C THR A 510 -23.56 13.79 -20.68
N HIS A 511 -22.26 13.80 -21.01
CA HIS A 511 -21.80 14.08 -22.37
C HIS A 511 -22.21 12.95 -23.34
N PRO A 512 -22.99 13.22 -24.42
CA PRO A 512 -23.49 12.18 -25.33
C PRO A 512 -22.38 11.38 -26.02
N LEU A 513 -21.32 12.05 -26.50
CA LEU A 513 -20.14 11.38 -27.09
C LEU A 513 -19.35 10.49 -26.11
N TYR A 514 -19.56 10.66 -24.80
CA TYR A 514 -19.03 9.73 -23.81
C TYR A 514 -20.03 8.59 -23.54
N LEU A 515 -21.32 8.87 -23.42
CA LEU A 515 -22.33 7.88 -23.04
C LEU A 515 -22.72 6.88 -24.14
N TRP A 516 -22.60 7.26 -25.42
CA TRP A 516 -23.15 6.46 -26.52
C TRP A 516 -22.65 5.02 -26.56
N HIS A 517 -21.37 4.78 -26.25
CA HIS A 517 -20.81 3.44 -26.36
C HIS A 517 -21.31 2.50 -25.27
N TYR A 518 -21.65 3.02 -24.09
CA TYR A 518 -22.29 2.24 -23.03
C TYR A 518 -23.72 1.85 -23.44
N VAL A 519 -24.50 2.80 -23.97
CA VAL A 519 -25.86 2.52 -24.47
C VAL A 519 -25.81 1.52 -25.62
N ARG A 520 -24.89 1.70 -26.57
CA ARG A 520 -24.75 0.83 -27.73
C ARG A 520 -24.32 -0.58 -27.33
N TYR A 521 -23.39 -0.70 -26.40
CA TYR A 521 -23.02 -2.00 -25.81
C TYR A 521 -24.23 -2.68 -25.19
N SER A 522 -24.99 -1.98 -24.34
CA SER A 522 -26.17 -2.54 -23.68
C SER A 522 -27.26 -2.97 -24.66
N GLN A 523 -27.47 -2.23 -25.76
CA GLN A 523 -28.38 -2.62 -26.83
C GLN A 523 -27.92 -3.91 -27.52
N ILE A 524 -26.66 -3.94 -27.99
CA ILE A 524 -26.12 -5.09 -28.72
C ILE A 524 -26.15 -6.36 -27.87
N VAL A 525 -25.72 -6.28 -26.61
CA VAL A 525 -25.70 -7.46 -25.71
C VAL A 525 -27.13 -7.96 -25.45
N SER A 526 -28.07 -7.05 -25.20
CA SER A 526 -29.47 -7.39 -24.95
C SER A 526 -30.14 -7.99 -26.20
N GLU A 527 -29.87 -7.47 -27.39
CA GLU A 527 -30.40 -7.99 -28.66
C GLU A 527 -29.82 -9.35 -29.04
N GLN A 528 -28.56 -9.62 -28.67
CA GLN A 528 -27.85 -10.83 -29.06
C GLN A 528 -27.82 -11.91 -27.98
N GLN A 529 -28.45 -11.69 -26.81
CA GLN A 529 -28.34 -12.60 -25.66
C GLN A 529 -28.67 -14.06 -25.99
N GLU A 530 -29.67 -14.30 -26.83
CA GLU A 530 -30.11 -15.65 -27.22
C GLU A 530 -29.11 -16.36 -28.16
N LEU A 531 -28.27 -15.60 -28.85
CA LEU A 531 -27.26 -16.10 -29.80
C LEU A 531 -25.94 -16.45 -29.11
N LEU A 532 -25.73 -15.97 -27.88
CA LEU A 532 -24.47 -16.15 -27.14
C LEU A 532 -24.44 -17.48 -26.38
N GLY A 533 -23.46 -18.33 -26.71
CA GLY A 533 -23.16 -19.54 -25.94
C GLY A 533 -22.56 -19.21 -24.57
N ALA A 534 -22.50 -20.19 -23.66
CA ALA A 534 -22.02 -19.99 -22.29
C ALA A 534 -20.63 -19.33 -22.20
N LYS A 535 -19.71 -19.72 -23.10
CA LYS A 535 -18.36 -19.15 -23.17
C LYS A 535 -18.35 -17.69 -23.63
N ASP A 536 -19.18 -17.35 -24.61
CA ASP A 536 -19.24 -15.99 -25.14
C ASP A 536 -19.89 -15.04 -24.12
N ARG A 537 -20.89 -15.53 -23.37
CA ARG A 537 -21.48 -14.82 -22.23
C ARG A 537 -20.44 -14.48 -21.17
N GLU A 538 -19.56 -15.42 -20.82
CA GLU A 538 -18.47 -15.18 -19.87
C GLU A 538 -17.48 -14.11 -20.39
N LEU A 539 -17.15 -14.16 -21.68
CA LEU A 539 -16.29 -13.15 -22.32
C LEU A 539 -16.92 -11.75 -22.32
N VAL A 540 -18.23 -11.66 -22.57
CA VAL A 540 -18.98 -10.39 -22.49
C VAL A 540 -18.90 -9.81 -21.08
N VAL A 541 -19.12 -10.62 -20.04
CA VAL A 541 -19.02 -10.17 -18.64
C VAL A 541 -17.59 -9.70 -18.31
N GLN A 542 -16.56 -10.45 -18.71
CA GLN A 542 -15.16 -10.07 -18.48
C GLN A 542 -14.76 -8.79 -19.22
N ALA A 543 -15.29 -8.57 -20.42
CA ALA A 543 -15.00 -7.39 -21.24
C ALA A 543 -15.69 -6.12 -20.72
N ALA A 544 -16.81 -6.25 -20.00
CA ALA A 544 -17.62 -5.13 -19.50
C ALA A 544 -16.83 -4.13 -18.63
N GLY A 545 -15.85 -4.61 -17.87
CA GLY A 545 -14.99 -3.76 -17.03
C GLY A 545 -13.94 -2.94 -17.79
N HIS A 546 -13.75 -3.21 -19.09
CA HIS A 546 -12.66 -2.62 -19.90
C HIS A 546 -13.17 -2.07 -21.22
N LEU A 547 -14.38 -1.51 -21.24
CA LEU A 547 -14.91 -0.89 -22.45
C LEU A 547 -14.00 0.28 -22.91
N PRO A 548 -13.61 0.29 -24.20
CA PRO A 548 -12.70 1.30 -24.74
C PRO A 548 -13.34 2.69 -24.77
N ASN A 549 -12.56 3.73 -24.48
CA ASN A 549 -12.93 5.09 -24.82
C ASN A 549 -12.60 5.36 -26.30
N PHE A 550 -13.56 5.86 -27.06
CA PHE A 550 -13.40 6.12 -28.50
C PHE A 550 -12.97 7.54 -28.83
N LEU A 551 -13.04 8.46 -27.87
CA LEU A 551 -12.63 9.84 -28.06
C LEU A 551 -11.13 9.97 -27.82
N THR A 552 -10.37 10.15 -28.90
CA THR A 552 -8.90 10.31 -28.86
C THR A 552 -8.47 11.74 -28.59
N SER A 553 -9.33 12.72 -28.92
CA SER A 553 -9.05 14.13 -28.77
C SER A 553 -10.33 14.95 -28.73
N VAL A 554 -10.27 16.11 -28.08
CA VAL A 554 -11.34 17.12 -28.08
C VAL A 554 -10.77 18.46 -28.54
N TYR A 555 -11.59 19.26 -29.22
CA TYR A 555 -11.21 20.60 -29.63
C TYR A 555 -11.85 21.62 -28.69
N VAL A 556 -11.02 22.47 -28.09
CA VAL A 556 -11.43 23.60 -27.28
C VAL A 556 -11.41 24.84 -28.16
N PRO A 557 -12.57 25.48 -28.40
CA PRO A 557 -12.63 26.64 -29.27
C PRO A 557 -11.96 27.88 -28.65
N PRO A 558 -11.51 28.84 -29.49
CA PRO A 558 -10.92 30.08 -29.03
C PRO A 558 -11.82 30.88 -28.08
N ALA A 559 -13.15 30.78 -28.24
CA ALA A 559 -14.13 31.44 -27.38
C ALA A 559 -13.96 31.10 -25.88
N ALA A 560 -13.43 29.92 -25.55
CA ALA A 560 -13.26 29.50 -24.16
C ALA A 560 -11.92 29.88 -23.53
N VAL A 561 -10.82 29.89 -24.31
CA VAL A 561 -9.44 30.02 -23.78
C VAL A 561 -8.56 30.98 -24.59
N GLY A 562 -9.17 31.83 -25.42
CA GLY A 562 -8.54 32.84 -26.27
C GLY A 562 -7.84 32.29 -27.52
N THR A 563 -7.34 31.05 -27.48
CA THR A 563 -6.70 30.37 -28.61
C THR A 563 -7.29 28.98 -28.78
N GLY A 564 -7.62 28.57 -30.00
CA GLY A 564 -8.14 27.23 -30.25
C GLY A 564 -7.08 26.17 -29.93
N LYS A 565 -7.47 25.14 -29.16
CA LYS A 565 -6.56 24.07 -28.71
C LYS A 565 -7.16 22.70 -28.99
N SER A 566 -6.37 21.78 -29.51
CA SER A 566 -6.73 20.36 -29.56
C SER A 566 -6.08 19.65 -28.38
N LEU A 567 -6.89 19.02 -27.54
CA LEU A 567 -6.46 18.29 -26.35
C LEU A 567 -6.54 16.79 -26.61
N THR A 568 -5.51 16.04 -26.25
CA THR A 568 -5.46 14.58 -26.41
C THR A 568 -6.03 13.87 -25.20
N TYR A 569 -6.66 12.71 -25.42
CA TYR A 569 -7.10 11.84 -24.33
C TYR A 569 -5.91 11.44 -23.46
N LEU A 570 -6.05 11.64 -22.15
CA LEU A 570 -5.00 11.35 -21.17
C LEU A 570 -5.34 10.17 -20.26
N GLY A 571 -6.63 9.92 -20.01
CA GLY A 571 -7.07 8.86 -19.11
C GLY A 571 -8.47 9.09 -18.58
N LYS A 572 -8.76 8.49 -17.42
CA LYS A 572 -10.04 8.61 -16.72
C LYS A 572 -9.88 9.13 -15.29
N LEU A 573 -10.83 9.94 -14.85
CA LEU A 573 -11.04 10.35 -13.46
C LEU A 573 -12.28 9.61 -12.94
N GLY A 574 -12.06 8.49 -12.24
CA GLY A 574 -13.13 7.52 -12.02
C GLY A 574 -13.53 6.91 -13.37
N SER A 575 -14.79 7.05 -13.77
CA SER A 575 -15.23 6.65 -15.11
C SER A 575 -14.99 7.73 -16.18
N LEU A 576 -14.89 9.01 -15.81
CA LEU A 576 -14.97 10.14 -16.74
C LEU A 576 -13.68 10.36 -17.53
N PRO A 577 -13.72 10.50 -18.86
CA PRO A 577 -12.53 10.77 -19.66
C PRO A 577 -12.09 12.22 -19.52
N TYR A 578 -10.78 12.43 -19.47
CA TYR A 578 -10.20 13.77 -19.49
C TYR A 578 -9.04 13.88 -20.49
N PHE A 579 -8.79 15.11 -20.91
CA PHE A 579 -7.95 15.48 -22.04
C PHE A 579 -7.04 16.63 -21.63
N GLY A 580 -5.86 16.76 -22.25
CA GLY A 580 -4.93 17.86 -21.97
C GLY A 580 -3.96 18.12 -23.10
N GLU A 581 -3.19 19.22 -22.96
CA GLU A 581 -2.25 19.72 -23.98
C GLU A 581 -0.99 18.86 -24.12
N GLN A 582 -0.60 18.17 -23.05
CA GLN A 582 0.54 17.26 -23.02
C GLN A 582 0.07 15.92 -22.49
N VAL A 583 0.59 14.84 -23.07
CA VAL A 583 0.43 13.50 -22.50
C VAL A 583 1.10 13.51 -21.12
N GLU A 584 0.30 13.70 -20.08
CA GLU A 584 0.81 13.66 -18.72
C GLU A 584 1.23 12.24 -18.40
N SER A 585 2.42 12.15 -17.82
CA SER A 585 3.12 10.96 -17.38
C SER A 585 2.42 10.14 -16.30
N SER A 586 1.24 10.58 -15.83
CA SER A 586 1.00 10.55 -14.39
C SER A 586 -0.42 10.20 -13.96
N LEU A 587 -1.33 9.71 -14.82
CA LEU A 587 -2.75 9.72 -14.43
C LEU A 587 -3.60 8.48 -14.74
N ALA A 588 -3.18 7.56 -15.61
CA ALA A 588 -3.97 6.36 -15.89
C ALA A 588 -3.46 5.12 -15.14
N GLU A 589 -4.36 4.22 -14.72
CA GLU A 589 -4.06 2.80 -14.41
C GLU A 589 -3.66 2.00 -15.68
N ASP A 590 -3.30 2.70 -16.75
CA ASP A 590 -2.96 2.11 -18.03
C ASP A 590 -1.69 1.25 -17.89
N GLY A 591 -1.73 0.09 -18.55
CA GLY A 591 -0.66 -0.90 -18.48
C GLY A 591 -0.71 -1.87 -17.30
N VAL A 592 -1.46 -1.64 -16.20
CA VAL A 592 -1.47 -2.55 -15.04
C VAL A 592 -1.93 -3.96 -15.44
N GLY A 593 -3.00 -4.06 -16.23
CA GLY A 593 -3.50 -5.35 -16.73
C GLY A 593 -2.53 -6.05 -17.68
N ALA A 594 -1.84 -5.27 -18.54
CA ALA A 594 -0.83 -5.82 -19.44
C ALA A 594 0.38 -6.35 -18.65
N VAL A 595 0.88 -5.57 -17.68
CA VAL A 595 1.96 -5.97 -16.78
C VAL A 595 1.55 -7.20 -15.98
N ARG A 596 0.33 -7.26 -15.42
CA ARG A 596 -0.19 -8.46 -14.75
C ARG A 596 -0.08 -9.69 -15.64
N SER A 597 -0.58 -9.61 -16.87
CA SER A 597 -0.54 -10.74 -17.81
C SER A 597 0.90 -11.18 -18.10
N VAL A 598 1.85 -10.25 -18.22
CA VAL A 598 3.27 -10.54 -18.42
C VAL A 598 3.87 -11.20 -17.18
N LEU A 599 3.57 -10.68 -15.98
CA LEU A 599 4.03 -11.24 -14.71
C LEU A 599 3.51 -12.67 -14.50
N GLU A 600 2.21 -12.91 -14.69
CA GLU A 600 1.63 -14.26 -14.57
C GLU A 600 2.27 -15.24 -15.56
N THR A 601 2.54 -14.79 -16.79
CA THR A 601 3.24 -15.59 -17.80
C THR A 601 4.67 -15.89 -17.36
N GLN A 602 5.41 -14.91 -16.84
CA GLN A 602 6.77 -15.10 -16.32
C GLN A 602 6.79 -16.07 -15.13
N LEU A 603 5.85 -15.93 -14.18
CA LEU A 603 5.74 -16.82 -13.01
C LEU A 603 5.33 -18.25 -13.37
N ALA A 604 4.71 -18.44 -14.54
CA ALA A 604 4.43 -19.75 -15.11
C ALA A 604 5.67 -20.36 -15.80
N LEU A 605 6.43 -19.55 -16.52
CA LEU A 605 7.67 -19.97 -17.21
C LEU A 605 8.83 -20.23 -16.23
N GLU A 606 8.94 -19.42 -15.17
CA GLU A 606 10.02 -19.45 -14.20
C GLU A 606 9.50 -19.58 -12.75
N PRO A 607 9.06 -20.77 -12.32
CA PRO A 607 8.46 -20.96 -10.99
C PRO A 607 9.38 -20.61 -9.81
N PHE A 608 10.71 -20.64 -10.00
CA PHE A 608 11.68 -20.26 -8.98
C PHE A 608 11.63 -18.77 -8.61
N SER A 609 11.17 -17.92 -9.53
CA SER A 609 11.04 -16.48 -9.30
C SER A 609 9.95 -16.13 -8.26
N ARG A 610 9.05 -17.07 -7.94
CA ARG A 610 7.96 -16.90 -6.97
C ARG A 610 8.44 -16.63 -5.54
N HIS A 611 9.68 -16.96 -5.19
CA HIS A 611 10.23 -16.80 -3.83
C HIS A 611 10.82 -15.42 -3.54
N GLY A 612 11.09 -14.63 -4.58
CA GLY A 612 11.75 -13.33 -4.46
C GLY A 612 11.69 -12.56 -5.76
N PHE A 613 10.49 -12.43 -6.31
CA PHE A 613 10.27 -11.78 -7.61
C PHE A 613 10.75 -10.33 -7.53
N ARG A 614 11.49 -9.83 -8.52
CA ARG A 614 12.09 -8.48 -8.49
C ARG A 614 11.55 -7.68 -9.66
N LEU A 615 10.74 -6.67 -9.35
CA LEU A 615 10.10 -5.79 -10.31
C LEU A 615 10.68 -4.38 -10.19
N ALA A 616 11.25 -3.86 -11.28
CA ALA A 616 11.58 -2.44 -11.38
C ALA A 616 10.50 -1.72 -12.19
N LEU A 617 10.00 -0.60 -11.67
CA LEU A 617 9.12 0.31 -12.39
C LEU A 617 9.85 1.62 -12.63
N VAL A 618 9.99 2.05 -13.87
CA VAL A 618 10.67 3.30 -14.24
C VAL A 618 9.62 4.34 -14.62
N ASN A 619 9.47 5.35 -13.77
CA ASN A 619 8.47 6.41 -13.83
C ASN A 619 7.02 5.88 -13.94
N PRO A 620 6.55 4.94 -13.08
CA PRO A 620 5.17 4.46 -13.17
C PRO A 620 4.15 5.58 -12.89
N PRO A 621 3.01 5.61 -13.63
CA PRO A 621 1.95 6.60 -13.43
C PRO A 621 1.26 6.45 -12.07
N ASN A 622 1.08 5.20 -11.59
CA ASN A 622 0.59 4.88 -10.25
C ASN A 622 1.35 3.65 -9.72
N ALA A 623 2.30 3.85 -8.80
CA ALA A 623 3.03 2.74 -8.18
C ALA A 623 2.15 1.89 -7.23
N GLY A 624 1.08 2.48 -6.69
CA GLY A 624 0.15 1.81 -5.78
C GLY A 624 -0.59 0.65 -6.43
N ALA A 625 -1.08 0.83 -7.66
CA ALA A 625 -1.74 -0.24 -8.41
C ALA A 625 -0.85 -1.49 -8.60
N TYR A 626 0.47 -1.30 -8.75
CA TYR A 626 1.43 -2.41 -8.86
C TYR A 626 1.74 -3.06 -7.52
N LEU A 627 1.70 -2.31 -6.41
CA LEU A 627 1.77 -2.90 -5.06
C LEU A 627 0.57 -3.79 -4.79
N SER A 628 -0.65 -3.31 -5.10
CA SER A 628 -1.87 -4.11 -4.97
C SER A 628 -1.86 -5.33 -5.89
N LEU A 629 -1.35 -5.19 -7.12
CA LEU A 629 -1.13 -6.32 -8.03
C LEU A 629 -0.25 -7.41 -7.41
N LEU A 630 0.91 -7.04 -6.84
CA LEU A 630 1.81 -8.00 -6.21
C LEU A 630 1.21 -8.63 -4.95
N ALA A 631 0.44 -7.87 -4.17
CA ALA A 631 -0.27 -8.38 -3.00
C ALA A 631 -1.37 -9.39 -3.39
N ASN A 632 -2.15 -9.09 -4.43
CA ASN A 632 -3.14 -10.03 -4.98
C ASN A 632 -2.49 -11.33 -5.48
N LEU A 633 -1.36 -11.23 -6.19
CA LEU A 633 -0.61 -12.41 -6.64
C LEU A 633 -0.06 -13.24 -5.46
N ALA A 634 0.23 -12.61 -4.32
CA ALA A 634 0.63 -13.32 -3.10
C ALA A 634 -0.56 -14.05 -2.47
N ASP A 635 -1.73 -13.40 -2.40
CA ASP A 635 -2.98 -14.01 -1.91
C ASP A 635 -3.43 -15.20 -2.77
N ASP A 636 -3.26 -15.11 -4.10
CA ASP A 636 -3.51 -16.18 -5.06
C ASP A 636 -2.50 -17.35 -4.93
N GLY A 637 -1.49 -17.23 -4.06
CA GLY A 637 -0.45 -18.22 -3.87
C GLY A 637 0.55 -18.31 -5.02
N LEU A 638 0.53 -17.34 -5.95
CA LEU A 638 1.45 -17.25 -7.08
C LEU A 638 2.80 -16.66 -6.64
N LEU A 639 2.81 -15.80 -5.62
CA LEU A 639 4.02 -15.21 -5.02
C LEU A 639 4.16 -15.58 -3.54
N THR A 640 5.40 -15.84 -3.14
CA THR A 640 5.80 -16.04 -1.73
C THR A 640 6.82 -15.01 -1.26
N GLY A 641 7.33 -14.18 -2.19
CA GLY A 641 8.14 -12.99 -1.94
C GLY A 641 8.25 -12.11 -3.19
N ALA A 642 8.23 -10.78 -3.02
CA ALA A 642 8.38 -9.81 -4.10
C ALA A 642 9.06 -8.50 -3.65
N HIS A 643 10.02 -8.02 -4.43
CA HIS A 643 10.72 -6.76 -4.24
C HIS A 643 10.30 -5.80 -5.35
N LEU A 644 9.61 -4.71 -4.98
CA LEU A 644 9.25 -3.63 -5.89
C LEU A 644 10.23 -2.47 -5.72
N THR A 645 10.91 -2.08 -6.79
CA THR A 645 11.73 -0.87 -6.82
C THR A 645 11.16 0.12 -7.82
N VAL A 646 10.78 1.30 -7.34
CA VAL A 646 10.26 2.39 -8.18
C VAL A 646 11.37 3.39 -8.43
N TYR A 647 11.75 3.54 -9.68
CA TYR A 647 12.69 4.54 -10.16
C TYR A 647 11.94 5.77 -10.64
N ARG A 648 12.21 6.94 -10.07
CA ARG A 648 11.60 8.22 -10.50
C ARG A 648 12.65 9.24 -10.91
N ARG A 649 12.43 9.90 -12.05
CA ARG A 649 13.19 11.09 -12.42
C ARG A 649 12.80 12.26 -11.51
N PRO A 650 13.74 13.03 -10.98
CA PRO A 650 13.43 14.24 -10.22
C PRO A 650 12.86 15.30 -11.17
N ARG A 651 11.54 15.32 -11.37
CA ARG A 651 10.81 16.47 -11.95
C ARG A 651 10.17 17.25 -10.81
N ALA A 652 10.06 18.57 -10.98
CA ALA A 652 9.43 19.44 -9.98
C ALA A 652 7.95 19.06 -9.82
N ASN A 653 7.56 18.70 -8.60
CA ASN A 653 6.18 18.59 -8.09
C ASN A 653 5.34 17.34 -8.42
N GLU A 654 5.89 16.24 -8.94
CA GLU A 654 5.11 14.98 -8.99
C GLU A 654 5.28 14.21 -7.67
N SER A 655 4.27 14.29 -6.79
CA SER A 655 4.23 13.49 -5.56
C SER A 655 4.31 11.99 -5.91
N ALA A 656 5.01 11.24 -5.06
CA ALA A 656 5.05 9.78 -5.12
C ALA A 656 3.74 9.17 -4.61
N ASP A 657 2.59 9.66 -5.10
CA ASP A 657 1.30 9.23 -4.60
C ASP A 657 1.05 7.78 -5.03
N LEU A 658 0.98 6.90 -4.04
CA LEU A 658 0.42 5.57 -4.17
C LEU A 658 -1.10 5.78 -4.23
N ARG A 659 -1.68 5.82 -5.43
CA ARG A 659 -3.13 5.95 -5.60
C ARG A 659 -3.78 4.60 -5.38
N ILE A 660 -4.00 4.27 -4.11
CA ILE A 660 -4.74 3.10 -3.64
C ILE A 660 -5.82 3.55 -2.68
N ASP A 661 -6.96 2.86 -2.67
CA ASP A 661 -8.01 3.10 -1.67
C ASP A 661 -7.58 2.57 -0.28
N GLU A 662 -8.35 2.88 0.77
CA GLU A 662 -7.99 2.49 2.14
C GLU A 662 -7.98 0.96 2.35
N ASP A 663 -8.86 0.21 1.67
CA ASP A 663 -8.89 -1.26 1.74
C ASP A 663 -7.63 -1.85 1.06
N GLN A 664 -7.23 -1.27 -0.07
CA GLN A 664 -6.02 -1.63 -0.81
C GLN A 664 -4.75 -1.26 -0.06
N GLU A 665 -4.71 -0.12 0.63
CA GLU A 665 -3.60 0.30 1.49
C GLU A 665 -3.42 -0.69 2.64
N ASP A 666 -4.50 -1.07 3.32
CA ASP A 666 -4.48 -2.08 4.38
C ASP A 666 -4.00 -3.44 3.85
N HIS A 667 -4.47 -3.85 2.67
CA HIS A 667 -4.08 -5.10 2.03
C HIS A 667 -2.59 -5.12 1.63
N VAL A 668 -2.10 -4.03 1.03
CA VAL A 668 -0.69 -3.85 0.67
C VAL A 668 0.18 -3.83 1.93
N ALA A 669 -0.22 -3.10 2.97
CA ALA A 669 0.52 -3.02 4.23
C ALA A 669 0.65 -4.40 4.89
N ALA A 670 -0.43 -5.21 4.91
CA ALA A 670 -0.40 -6.57 5.45
C ALA A 670 0.64 -7.45 4.74
N THR A 671 0.86 -7.25 3.44
CA THR A 671 1.80 -8.03 2.64
C THR A 671 3.23 -7.48 2.74
N PHE A 672 3.41 -6.17 2.59
CA PHE A 672 4.72 -5.50 2.44
C PHE A 672 5.34 -5.00 3.76
N HIS A 673 4.61 -4.94 4.88
CA HIS A 673 5.13 -4.47 6.18
C HIS A 673 5.40 -5.57 7.19
N THR A 674 5.51 -6.84 6.77
CA THR A 674 5.90 -7.93 7.67
C THR A 674 7.33 -7.71 8.20
N LEU A 675 7.44 -7.26 9.46
CA LEU A 675 8.69 -7.03 10.22
C LEU A 675 9.45 -8.33 10.58
N ALA A 676 9.22 -9.43 9.85
CA ALA A 676 9.92 -10.69 10.09
C ALA A 676 11.40 -10.59 9.66
N PRO A 677 12.32 -11.28 10.36
CA PRO A 677 13.67 -11.49 9.86
C PRO A 677 13.59 -12.19 8.48
N GLY A 678 14.12 -11.54 7.44
CA GLY A 678 14.09 -12.04 6.06
C GLY A 678 12.97 -11.48 5.17
N ARG A 679 12.65 -10.17 5.26
CA ARG A 679 11.68 -9.42 4.44
C ARG A 679 11.50 -10.01 3.04
N ARG A 680 10.47 -10.85 2.87
CA ARG A 680 10.16 -11.49 1.59
C ARG A 680 9.46 -10.52 0.64
N PHE A 681 8.82 -9.50 1.18
CA PHE A 681 8.22 -8.42 0.42
C PHE A 681 8.90 -7.09 0.78
N THR A 682 9.36 -6.34 -0.23
CA THR A 682 9.96 -5.01 -0.02
C THR A 682 9.48 -4.01 -1.06
N PHE A 683 9.46 -2.74 -0.65
CA PHE A 683 9.13 -1.62 -1.51
C PHE A 683 10.17 -0.51 -1.30
N ASP A 684 10.84 -0.11 -2.38
CA ASP A 684 11.85 0.95 -2.37
C ASP A 684 11.56 1.98 -3.46
N VAL A 685 11.79 3.26 -3.17
CA VAL A 685 11.74 4.35 -4.15
C VAL A 685 13.15 4.91 -4.33
N LYS A 686 13.66 4.90 -5.56
CA LYS A 686 15.00 5.37 -5.92
C LYS A 686 14.92 6.49 -6.95
N PRO A 687 15.80 7.50 -6.88
CA PRO A 687 15.92 8.49 -7.95
C PRO A 687 16.57 7.86 -9.19
N LEU A 688 16.13 8.29 -10.37
CA LEU A 688 16.75 7.99 -11.66
C LEU A 688 17.38 9.26 -12.22
N PHE A 689 18.65 9.21 -12.61
CA PHE A 689 19.32 10.37 -13.22
C PHE A 689 18.70 10.70 -14.59
N GLU A 690 18.67 11.98 -14.97
CA GLU A 690 17.98 12.46 -16.18
C GLU A 690 18.38 11.75 -17.48
N ARG A 691 19.61 11.24 -17.56
CA ARG A 691 20.16 10.59 -18.76
C ARG A 691 19.94 9.07 -18.78
N ASP A 692 19.52 8.49 -17.67
CA ASP A 692 19.35 7.04 -17.56
C ASP A 692 17.93 6.66 -18.05
N LEU A 693 17.87 5.67 -18.94
CA LEU A 693 16.60 5.10 -19.45
C LEU A 693 16.11 3.92 -18.61
N ALA A 694 16.98 3.33 -17.80
CA ALA A 694 16.73 2.15 -17.00
C ALA A 694 17.66 2.12 -15.76
N PRO A 695 17.42 1.24 -14.78
CA PRO A 695 18.33 0.99 -13.67
C PRO A 695 19.74 0.61 -14.15
N LYS A 696 20.78 0.87 -13.34
CA LYS A 696 22.16 0.48 -13.65
C LYS A 696 22.33 -1.05 -13.55
N ASP A 697 23.18 -1.63 -14.40
CA ASP A 697 23.43 -3.08 -14.53
C ASP A 697 23.85 -3.82 -13.24
N ALA A 698 24.19 -3.10 -12.17
CA ALA A 698 24.57 -3.67 -10.88
C ALA A 698 23.37 -4.28 -10.11
N GLU A 699 22.13 -3.94 -10.47
CA GLU A 699 20.93 -4.49 -9.83
C GLU A 699 20.21 -5.50 -10.74
N SER A 700 20.04 -6.74 -10.27
CA SER A 700 19.34 -7.79 -11.01
C SER A 700 17.82 -7.74 -10.75
N PHE A 701 17.05 -7.58 -11.83
CA PHE A 701 15.58 -7.62 -11.83
C PHE A 701 15.06 -8.78 -12.68
N HIS A 702 13.92 -9.35 -12.31
CA HIS A 702 13.22 -10.33 -13.14
C HIS A 702 12.44 -9.63 -14.27
N SER A 703 11.93 -8.44 -14.01
CA SER A 703 11.24 -7.62 -15.00
C SER A 703 11.47 -6.14 -14.72
N ILE A 704 11.69 -5.39 -15.79
CA ILE A 704 11.81 -3.93 -15.77
C ILE A 704 10.69 -3.39 -16.67
N VAL A 705 9.82 -2.57 -16.09
CA VAL A 705 8.73 -1.91 -16.83
C VAL A 705 9.10 -0.44 -16.95
N VAL A 706 9.30 0.02 -18.19
CA VAL A 706 9.64 1.41 -18.48
C VAL A 706 8.41 2.11 -19.03
N PHE A 707 7.94 3.11 -18.31
CA PHE A 707 6.85 3.97 -18.77
C PHE A 707 7.47 5.11 -19.55
N ASP A 708 7.15 5.18 -20.85
CA ASP A 708 7.64 6.25 -21.70
C ASP A 708 7.00 7.58 -21.28
N GLN A 709 7.86 8.54 -20.94
CA GLN A 709 7.49 9.90 -20.54
C GLN A 709 7.81 10.93 -21.63
N SER A 710 7.94 10.47 -22.87
CA SER A 710 8.07 11.31 -24.05
C SER A 710 6.75 12.05 -24.32
N SER A 711 6.85 13.31 -24.73
CA SER A 711 5.67 14.06 -25.16
C SER A 711 5.21 13.56 -26.53
N GLY A 712 3.94 13.19 -26.62
CA GLY A 712 3.30 12.87 -27.90
C GLY A 712 3.15 14.13 -28.76
N LYS A 713 3.29 13.99 -30.08
CA LYS A 713 2.83 14.99 -31.06
C LYS A 713 1.59 14.46 -31.76
N LEU A 714 0.55 15.28 -31.81
CA LEU A 714 -0.62 15.04 -32.65
C LEU A 714 -0.21 15.06 -34.12
N ASN A 715 -0.41 13.93 -34.80
CA ASN A 715 -0.31 13.83 -36.25
C ASN A 715 -1.69 13.47 -36.80
N GLN A 716 -2.10 14.12 -37.89
CA GLN A 716 -3.30 13.70 -38.61
C GLN A 716 -3.09 12.31 -39.19
N VAL A 717 -3.90 11.35 -38.74
CA VAL A 717 -3.91 10.00 -39.29
C VAL A 717 -4.67 10.02 -40.61
N LYS A 718 -4.10 9.44 -41.67
CA LYS A 718 -4.84 9.24 -42.94
C LYS A 718 -6.02 8.29 -42.66
N PRO A 719 -7.22 8.55 -43.20
CA PRO A 719 -8.37 7.68 -42.98
C PRO A 719 -8.02 6.22 -43.31
N ALA A 720 -8.27 5.32 -42.35
CA ALA A 720 -7.97 3.91 -42.52
C ALA A 720 -8.81 3.34 -43.67
N THR A 721 -8.16 2.64 -44.61
CA THR A 721 -8.83 2.00 -45.76
C THR A 721 -9.80 0.89 -45.37
N HIS A 722 -9.67 0.37 -44.15
CA HIS A 722 -10.59 -0.61 -43.57
C HIS A 722 -11.00 -0.14 -42.16
N PRO A 723 -12.27 0.23 -41.93
CA PRO A 723 -12.76 0.49 -40.59
C PRO A 723 -12.78 -0.82 -39.81
N LEU A 724 -11.78 -1.04 -38.96
CA LEU A 724 -11.86 -2.09 -37.94
C LEU A 724 -13.01 -1.72 -37.01
N GLN A 725 -13.99 -2.62 -36.85
CA GLN A 725 -15.10 -2.39 -35.93
C GLN A 725 -14.54 -2.27 -34.51
N PRO A 726 -14.77 -1.13 -33.82
CA PRO A 726 -14.20 -0.88 -32.49
C PRO A 726 -14.67 -1.85 -31.39
N LEU A 727 -15.72 -2.63 -31.69
CA LEU A 727 -16.31 -3.65 -30.81
C LEU A 727 -15.77 -5.07 -31.10
N ALA A 728 -14.73 -5.21 -31.93
CA ALA A 728 -14.13 -6.51 -32.18
C ALA A 728 -13.42 -7.02 -30.91
N LEU A 729 -14.00 -8.04 -30.27
CA LEU A 729 -13.38 -8.73 -29.15
C LEU A 729 -12.06 -9.40 -29.61
N PRO A 730 -10.92 -9.18 -28.92
CA PRO A 730 -9.68 -9.86 -29.26
C PRO A 730 -9.81 -11.37 -28.99
N GLN A 731 -9.72 -12.19 -30.04
CA GLN A 731 -9.58 -13.64 -29.88
C GLN A 731 -8.20 -13.98 -29.30
N LYS A 732 -8.15 -14.53 -28.09
CA LYS A 732 -6.92 -15.13 -27.55
C LYS A 732 -6.63 -16.45 -28.27
N LEU A 733 -5.58 -16.48 -29.08
CA LEU A 733 -5.01 -17.71 -29.61
C LEU A 733 -4.30 -18.47 -28.48
N ARG A 734 -4.78 -19.65 -28.12
CA ARG A 734 -4.03 -20.57 -27.26
C ARG A 734 -3.05 -21.36 -28.13
N TYR A 735 -1.76 -21.18 -27.90
CA TYR A 735 -0.76 -22.15 -28.33
C TYR A 735 -0.83 -23.35 -27.41
N ARG A 736 -0.97 -24.55 -28.00
CA ARG A 736 -0.98 -25.84 -27.31
C ARG A 736 0.43 -26.28 -26.97
#